data_AF-A0A7V3AEX1-F1
#
_entry.id   AF-A0A7V3AEX1-F1
#
_cell.length_a   1.000
_cell.length_b   1.000
_cell.length_c   1.000
_cell.angle_alpha   90.00
_cell.angle_beta   90.00
_cell.angle_gamma   90.00
#
_symmetry.space_group_name_H-M   'P 1'
#
loop_
_entity.id
_entity.type
_entity.pdbx_description
1 polymer ?
#
loop_
_entity_poly.entity_id
_entity_poly.type
_entity_poly.pdbx_seq_one_letter_code
_entity_poly.pdbx_strand_id
1 'polypeptide(L)'
;MRPFERLCRQNASAVPTALRGAVLRSAGAVLIICCCLHRGAAAQNAEIDQGEDIVFEIRPYSVVVDKDGVRREGKEMASPDPKILRIKQRRPEVVVDIPRENIVKYEPALTPITAVAEQFKKDRERTAGIARRAMRVFAGNREVEKVILGELELAVGRGDVAAMGFLAEIKLTASEWVSAEQLARQLVARRNSGMAQALLMRALAGQEKRQDADAAMEQALKLAPDDPVVMVWSAEYLLDTGRPEKAREIFANALNRNPKSVSALNGAGHVALRQGVLDEAVDCFDRARKAIPTTEQRDPLFIRSTLGLAAAKALLGEYDETRRLANEVLQLDTGNARAYGLEGYALLLAGGETEAQALGRIEIALKAEPENPRFKALKAVALLRQGQLLQATEKPQEAAAKLNESAKLLAEIAEANLSDSWAAYLLGEMLFDQKQYDRALALFQRAASLSANYPPAHQAVGATALALKKWPEAEAAYRSAIALDDKVAEYHACLGLALLGQRQNDQAQEVLKRAWQMDRSNVQALCGLGYLANLDKNEVTMKDLFHQALACDGDCAYAAEALKKLYAFRNYQMEYLTFADDPPPGWSVGRGAGRLRPERQNGVLQWRGQTGTAVAGRIDFNTTAKAEEFVRLEADLCIKPDSPTLMGLRIGSASGNVGFFFEFGKDENNRLAYRLQDFRGMRDWTQMEPPMEWPKSGTLRLGIESPDLPSGQIQLYVNGEKKLSGKLELARPGRIAAGVFVHPPANATIDAHADNIVFVSRRTAQAVEDEKPTELKAVEPTAPKDDRKAEAEPRKATDEKKPDAERNGAPQTK
;
A
#
# COMPACT_ATOMS: atom_id res chain seq x y z
N MET A 1 22.48 -13.57 -34.67
CA MET A 1 22.02 -12.30 -34.07
C MET A 1 23.18 -11.33 -33.79
N ARG A 2 24.21 -11.66 -32.99
CA ARG A 2 25.35 -10.75 -32.71
C ARG A 2 26.12 -10.19 -33.93
N PRO A 3 26.24 -10.91 -35.07
CA PRO A 3 26.85 -10.34 -36.28
C PRO A 3 25.94 -9.32 -37.01
N PHE A 4 24.61 -9.43 -36.85
CA PHE A 4 23.62 -8.56 -37.49
C PHE A 4 23.51 -7.21 -36.76
N GLU A 5 23.56 -7.22 -35.41
CA GLU A 5 23.63 -6.00 -34.60
C GLU A 5 24.89 -5.17 -34.86
N ARG A 6 26.01 -5.82 -35.22
CA ARG A 6 27.27 -5.16 -35.56
C ARG A 6 27.18 -4.45 -36.92
N LEU A 7 26.45 -5.02 -37.88
CA LEU A 7 26.20 -4.45 -39.21
C LEU A 7 25.23 -3.25 -39.14
N CYS A 8 24.16 -3.34 -38.35
CA CYS A 8 23.22 -2.23 -38.16
C CYS A 8 23.85 -1.02 -37.45
N ARG A 9 24.87 -1.24 -36.61
CA ARG A 9 25.62 -0.15 -35.95
C ARG A 9 26.61 0.55 -36.88
N GLN A 10 27.15 -0.12 -37.90
CA GLN A 10 28.11 0.47 -38.83
C GLN A 10 27.46 1.38 -39.89
N ASN A 11 26.20 1.13 -40.26
CA ASN A 11 25.48 1.89 -41.30
C ASN A 11 24.39 2.83 -40.74
N ALA A 12 24.59 3.36 -39.53
CA ALA A 12 23.57 4.10 -38.78
C ALA A 12 23.15 5.47 -39.35
N SER A 13 23.76 5.96 -40.44
CA SER A 13 23.45 7.29 -40.99
C SER A 13 22.34 7.32 -42.06
N ALA A 14 21.75 6.19 -42.45
CA ALA A 14 20.88 6.13 -43.64
C ALA A 14 19.44 5.60 -43.43
N VAL A 15 18.97 5.35 -42.19
CA VAL A 15 17.62 4.76 -41.98
C VAL A 15 16.84 5.49 -40.88
N PRO A 16 15.66 6.09 -41.18
CA PRO A 16 14.78 6.68 -40.17
C PRO A 16 14.20 5.65 -39.20
N THR A 17 13.97 6.09 -37.95
CA THR A 17 13.60 5.31 -36.76
C THR A 17 12.35 4.43 -36.90
N ALA A 18 11.46 4.71 -37.85
CA ALA A 18 10.17 4.02 -38.03
C ALA A 18 10.27 2.59 -38.60
N LEU A 19 11.42 2.18 -39.14
CA LEU A 19 11.63 0.85 -39.74
C LEU A 19 12.35 -0.16 -38.83
N ARG A 20 12.62 0.19 -37.57
CA ARG A 20 13.15 -0.76 -36.57
C ARG A 20 12.13 -1.82 -36.10
N GLY A 21 10.84 -1.64 -36.43
CA GLY A 21 9.72 -2.39 -35.84
C GLY A 21 9.13 -3.54 -36.66
N ALA A 22 9.50 -3.75 -37.92
CA ALA A 22 8.89 -4.79 -38.76
C ALA A 22 9.66 -6.12 -38.69
N VAL A 23 9.67 -6.77 -37.51
CA VAL A 23 10.06 -8.18 -37.40
C VAL A 23 8.83 -9.03 -37.68
N LEU A 24 8.76 -9.56 -38.90
CA LEU A 24 7.71 -10.46 -39.39
C LEU A 24 7.51 -11.66 -38.45
N ARG A 25 6.28 -11.81 -37.96
CA ARG A 25 5.75 -13.05 -37.38
C ARG A 25 5.49 -14.05 -38.52
N SER A 26 6.15 -15.19 -38.51
CA SER A 26 5.57 -16.46 -38.97
C SER A 26 6.25 -17.63 -38.25
N ALA A 27 5.45 -18.66 -37.98
CA ALA A 27 5.90 -19.86 -37.28
C ALA A 27 6.85 -20.67 -38.15
N GLY A 28 8.05 -20.95 -37.64
CA GLY A 28 9.00 -21.90 -38.24
C GLY A 28 9.86 -21.32 -39.38
N ALA A 29 11.18 -21.38 -39.20
CA ALA A 29 12.26 -20.94 -40.08
C ALA A 29 12.60 -19.42 -40.05
N VAL A 30 13.81 -19.12 -39.57
CA VAL A 30 14.42 -17.79 -39.70
C VAL A 30 14.87 -17.62 -41.15
N LEU A 31 14.09 -16.87 -41.94
CA LEU A 31 14.48 -16.44 -43.28
C LEU A 31 15.22 -15.10 -43.14
N ILE A 32 16.54 -15.06 -43.38
CA ILE A 32 17.30 -13.80 -43.44
C ILE A 32 17.20 -13.29 -44.89
N ILE A 33 16.25 -12.39 -45.15
CA ILE A 33 16.26 -11.61 -46.40
C ILE A 33 17.13 -10.38 -46.15
N CYS A 34 18.32 -10.31 -46.78
CA CYS A 34 19.08 -9.07 -46.87
C CYS A 34 18.51 -8.21 -48.01
N CYS A 35 17.57 -7.31 -47.70
CA CYS A 35 17.18 -6.23 -48.61
C CYS A 35 18.01 -4.97 -48.27
N CYS A 36 18.87 -4.52 -49.18
CA CYS A 36 19.38 -3.16 -49.13
C CYS A 36 18.30 -2.23 -49.70
N LEU A 37 17.73 -1.37 -48.86
CA LEU A 37 16.82 -0.30 -49.31
C LEU A 37 17.68 0.84 -49.88
N HIS A 38 17.71 1.00 -51.19
CA HIS A 38 18.28 2.19 -51.82
C HIS A 38 17.18 3.23 -52.07
N ARG A 39 17.41 4.48 -51.66
CA ARG A 39 16.65 5.63 -52.18
C ARG A 39 17.05 5.84 -53.64
N GLY A 40 16.08 5.86 -54.54
CA GLY A 40 16.32 6.20 -55.95
C GLY A 40 16.92 7.59 -56.10
N ALA A 41 17.75 7.79 -57.13
CA ALA A 41 18.60 8.97 -57.34
C ALA A 41 17.86 10.32 -57.43
N ALA A 42 16.53 10.34 -57.57
CA ALA A 42 15.75 11.58 -57.61
C ALA A 42 15.39 12.18 -56.23
N ALA A 43 15.67 11.48 -55.12
CA ALA A 43 15.20 11.86 -53.78
C ALA A 43 16.32 12.33 -52.82
N GLN A 44 17.43 12.86 -53.34
CA GLN A 44 18.54 13.32 -52.48
C GLN A 44 18.34 14.72 -51.90
N ASN A 45 17.43 15.57 -52.41
CA ASN A 45 17.32 16.98 -52.02
C ASN A 45 15.88 17.56 -51.84
N ALA A 46 14.86 16.75 -51.50
CA ALA A 46 13.50 17.29 -51.28
C ALA A 46 13.02 17.07 -49.82
N GLU A 47 12.53 18.12 -49.18
CA GLU A 47 11.69 18.01 -47.97
C GLU A 47 10.41 17.24 -48.33
N ILE A 48 10.11 16.19 -47.58
CA ILE A 48 8.98 15.29 -47.86
C ILE A 48 7.75 15.84 -47.12
N ASP A 49 6.77 16.31 -47.87
CA ASP A 49 5.48 16.77 -47.33
C ASP A 49 4.52 15.59 -47.07
N GLN A 50 3.57 15.75 -46.14
CA GLN A 50 2.64 14.68 -45.77
C GLN A 50 1.70 14.32 -46.92
N GLY A 51 1.96 13.20 -47.61
CA GLY A 51 1.02 12.62 -48.57
C GLY A 51 1.61 11.92 -49.79
N GLU A 52 2.93 11.93 -50.01
CA GLU A 52 3.54 11.34 -51.20
C GLU A 52 3.89 9.84 -51.06
N ASP A 53 3.68 9.09 -52.15
CA ASP A 53 4.02 7.67 -52.30
C ASP A 53 5.55 7.49 -52.33
N ILE A 54 6.13 6.86 -51.30
CA ILE A 54 7.57 6.56 -51.30
C ILE A 54 7.82 5.28 -52.10
N VAL A 55 8.65 5.39 -53.14
CA VAL A 55 9.07 4.29 -54.01
C VAL A 55 10.44 3.75 -53.61
N PHE A 56 10.52 2.47 -53.26
CA PHE A 56 11.79 1.77 -53.02
C PHE A 56 12.08 0.73 -54.10
N GLU A 57 13.34 0.66 -54.54
CA GLU A 57 13.83 -0.35 -55.47
C GLU A 57 14.58 -1.43 -54.68
N ILE A 58 14.14 -2.70 -54.78
CA ILE A 58 14.82 -3.83 -54.13
C ILE A 58 15.71 -4.54 -55.14
N ARG A 59 17.00 -4.67 -54.80
CA ARG A 59 17.96 -5.45 -55.60
C ARG A 59 18.60 -6.58 -54.77
N PRO A 60 18.53 -7.84 -55.24
CA PRO A 60 19.11 -8.97 -54.53
C PRO A 60 20.62 -9.10 -54.79
N TYR A 61 21.39 -9.35 -53.73
CA TYR A 61 22.83 -9.59 -53.77
C TYR A 61 23.19 -10.98 -53.27
N SER A 62 24.18 -11.61 -53.90
CA SER A 62 24.80 -12.84 -53.37
C SER A 62 25.87 -12.50 -52.33
N VAL A 63 26.02 -13.32 -51.29
CA VAL A 63 27.13 -13.23 -50.33
C VAL A 63 27.71 -14.63 -50.16
N VAL A 64 29.02 -14.77 -50.39
CA VAL A 64 29.74 -16.03 -50.18
C VAL A 64 30.49 -15.95 -48.86
N VAL A 65 30.25 -16.93 -47.99
CA VAL A 65 30.96 -17.11 -46.71
C VAL A 65 31.78 -18.39 -46.82
N ASP A 66 33.10 -18.29 -46.65
CA ASP A 66 33.94 -19.49 -46.66
C ASP A 66 33.95 -20.21 -45.30
N LYS A 67 34.67 -21.35 -45.25
CA LYS A 67 34.70 -22.27 -44.10
C LYS A 67 35.30 -21.66 -42.83
N ASP A 68 36.01 -20.52 -42.94
CA ASP A 68 36.62 -19.81 -41.82
C ASP A 68 35.82 -18.56 -41.41
N GLY A 69 34.65 -18.34 -42.01
CA GLY A 69 33.71 -17.29 -41.62
C GLY A 69 34.08 -15.88 -42.09
N VAL A 70 35.05 -15.75 -43.00
CA VAL A 70 35.39 -14.46 -43.63
C VAL A 70 34.45 -14.22 -44.82
N ARG A 71 33.83 -13.03 -44.86
CA ARG A 71 32.93 -12.62 -45.95
C ARG A 71 33.74 -12.05 -47.11
N ARG A 72 33.42 -12.45 -48.36
CA ARG A 72 33.79 -11.69 -49.57
C ARG A 72 32.53 -11.15 -50.24
N GLU A 73 32.61 -9.95 -50.81
CA GLU A 73 31.52 -9.32 -51.56
C GLU A 73 31.10 -10.22 -52.73
N GLY A 74 29.82 -10.58 -52.79
CA GLY A 74 29.25 -11.25 -53.96
C GLY A 74 28.64 -10.23 -54.93
N LYS A 75 28.49 -10.65 -56.19
CA LYS A 75 27.96 -9.80 -57.26
C LYS A 75 26.44 -9.60 -57.12
N GLU A 76 26.00 -8.41 -57.56
CA GLU A 76 24.59 -8.08 -57.84
C GLU A 76 24.02 -9.14 -58.80
N MET A 77 22.91 -9.77 -58.42
CA MET A 77 22.29 -10.76 -59.29
C MET A 77 21.45 -10.03 -60.34
N ALA A 78 21.64 -10.36 -61.62
CA ALA A 78 20.82 -9.82 -62.70
C ALA A 78 19.37 -10.32 -62.54
N SER A 79 18.51 -9.47 -61.99
CA SER A 79 17.05 -9.62 -62.08
C SER A 79 16.58 -8.93 -63.36
N PRO A 80 15.78 -9.59 -64.23
CA PRO A 80 15.35 -8.99 -65.49
C PRO A 80 14.36 -7.82 -65.32
N ASP A 81 13.86 -7.55 -64.11
CA ASP A 81 13.12 -6.33 -63.78
C ASP A 81 13.38 -5.90 -62.32
N PRO A 82 13.78 -4.63 -62.06
CA PRO A 82 13.75 -4.07 -60.71
C PRO A 82 12.30 -3.79 -60.31
N LYS A 83 11.83 -4.42 -59.22
CA LYS A 83 10.45 -4.23 -58.75
C LYS A 83 10.34 -3.07 -57.76
N ILE A 84 9.41 -2.16 -58.07
CA ILE A 84 9.10 -0.94 -57.31
C ILE A 84 8.11 -1.26 -56.18
N LEU A 85 8.50 -1.03 -54.93
CA LEU A 85 7.60 -1.00 -53.78
C LEU A 85 7.03 0.41 -53.61
N ARG A 86 5.70 0.56 -53.69
CA ARG A 86 4.99 1.81 -53.35
C ARG A 86 4.36 1.70 -51.98
N ILE A 87 4.74 2.57 -51.05
CA ILE A 87 4.15 2.62 -49.71
C ILE A 87 3.21 3.82 -49.62
N LYS A 88 1.91 3.56 -49.41
CA LYS A 88 0.90 4.58 -49.10
C LYS A 88 0.77 4.76 -47.60
N GLN A 89 1.01 5.97 -47.11
CA GLN A 89 0.97 6.26 -45.69
C GLN A 89 -0.48 6.54 -45.23
N ARG A 90 -1.15 5.52 -44.68
CA ARG A 90 -2.26 5.70 -43.72
C ARG A 90 -1.90 4.89 -42.46
N ARG A 91 -1.94 5.53 -41.29
CA ARG A 91 -1.52 5.08 -39.93
C ARG A 91 -1.71 3.57 -39.61
N PRO A 92 -1.05 3.00 -38.57
CA PRO A 92 0.38 2.79 -38.37
C PRO A 92 0.72 1.28 -38.44
N GLU A 93 0.14 0.53 -39.39
CA GLU A 93 0.54 -0.86 -39.67
C GLU A 93 0.90 -0.98 -41.15
N VAL A 94 2.17 -1.25 -41.44
CA VAL A 94 2.65 -1.52 -42.80
C VAL A 94 2.50 -3.03 -43.03
N VAL A 95 1.44 -3.43 -43.72
CA VAL A 95 1.26 -4.82 -44.17
C VAL A 95 1.94 -4.96 -45.54
N VAL A 96 3.01 -5.76 -45.59
CA VAL A 96 3.71 -6.12 -46.83
C VAL A 96 3.25 -7.51 -47.24
N ASP A 97 2.48 -7.60 -48.32
CA ASP A 97 2.00 -8.87 -48.86
C ASP A 97 3.00 -9.39 -49.91
N ILE A 98 3.64 -10.53 -49.64
CA ILE A 98 4.62 -11.15 -50.54
C ILE A 98 3.97 -12.39 -51.16
N PRO A 99 3.74 -12.44 -52.49
CA PRO A 99 3.19 -13.61 -53.16
C PRO A 99 4.06 -14.85 -52.91
N ARG A 100 3.43 -15.98 -52.54
CA ARG A 100 4.10 -17.26 -52.21
C ARG A 100 5.09 -17.74 -53.28
N GLU A 101 4.81 -17.41 -54.53
CA GLU A 101 5.62 -17.77 -55.70
C GLU A 101 6.94 -16.99 -55.83
N ASN A 102 7.15 -15.94 -55.03
CA ASN A 102 8.41 -15.18 -54.97
C ASN A 102 9.33 -15.61 -53.80
N ILE A 103 9.00 -16.68 -53.06
CA ILE A 103 9.86 -17.24 -52.03
C ILE A 103 10.87 -18.18 -52.69
N VAL A 104 12.09 -17.69 -52.92
CA VAL A 104 13.20 -18.53 -53.37
C VAL A 104 13.50 -19.58 -52.30
N LYS A 105 13.34 -20.87 -52.62
CA LYS A 105 13.78 -21.98 -51.77
C LYS A 105 15.29 -21.90 -51.57
N TYR A 106 15.71 -21.51 -50.38
CA TYR A 106 17.08 -21.69 -49.90
C TYR A 106 17.25 -23.16 -49.50
N GLU A 107 18.19 -23.89 -50.09
CA GLU A 107 18.66 -25.15 -49.49
C GLU A 107 19.38 -24.82 -48.18
N PRO A 108 19.03 -25.49 -47.06
CA PRO A 108 19.12 -24.88 -45.76
C PRO A 108 20.52 -24.95 -45.17
N ALA A 109 21.02 -23.82 -44.68
CA ALA A 109 21.82 -23.84 -43.47
C ALA A 109 21.01 -24.61 -42.40
N LEU A 110 21.56 -25.71 -41.89
CA LEU A 110 20.97 -26.66 -40.94
C LEU A 110 19.84 -26.04 -40.07
N THR A 111 18.64 -26.61 -40.14
CA THR A 111 17.55 -26.30 -39.20
C THR A 111 18.08 -26.35 -37.75
N PRO A 112 17.55 -25.56 -36.79
CA PRO A 112 18.00 -25.60 -35.40
C PRO A 112 18.12 -27.01 -34.81
N ILE A 113 17.20 -27.90 -35.17
CA ILE A 113 17.20 -29.32 -34.83
C ILE A 113 18.43 -30.04 -35.39
N THR A 114 18.71 -29.88 -36.69
CA THR A 114 19.85 -30.53 -37.34
C THR A 114 21.19 -29.96 -36.88
N ALA A 115 21.28 -28.66 -36.63
CA ALA A 115 22.47 -28.01 -36.08
C ALA A 115 22.78 -28.49 -34.64
N VAL A 116 21.76 -28.59 -33.78
CA VAL A 116 21.91 -29.11 -32.41
C VAL A 116 22.29 -30.59 -32.43
N ALA A 117 21.61 -31.41 -33.24
CA ALA A 117 21.91 -32.83 -33.39
C ALA A 117 23.34 -33.07 -33.93
N GLU A 118 23.80 -32.30 -34.90
CA GLU A 118 25.18 -32.38 -35.39
C GLU A 118 26.21 -32.00 -34.33
N GLN A 119 25.91 -31.02 -33.48
CA GLN A 119 26.83 -30.61 -32.43
C GLN A 119 27.03 -31.73 -31.39
N PHE A 120 25.97 -32.45 -31.02
CA PHE A 120 26.07 -33.64 -30.14
C PHE A 120 26.83 -34.80 -30.80
N LYS A 121 26.69 -34.97 -32.12
CA LYS A 121 27.47 -35.97 -32.87
C LYS A 121 28.97 -35.68 -32.88
N LYS A 122 29.36 -34.39 -32.95
CA LYS A 122 30.76 -33.96 -33.03
C LYS A 122 31.51 -34.10 -31.71
N ASP A 123 30.84 -33.93 -30.57
CA ASP A 123 31.50 -33.88 -29.26
C ASP A 123 30.64 -34.60 -28.20
N ARG A 124 30.75 -35.93 -28.20
CA ARG A 124 30.01 -36.84 -27.31
C ARG A 124 30.46 -36.78 -25.85
N GLU A 125 31.62 -36.19 -25.55
CA GLU A 125 32.15 -36.06 -24.19
C GLU A 125 31.67 -34.78 -23.49
N ARG A 126 31.15 -33.80 -24.26
CA ARG A 126 30.61 -32.54 -23.73
C ARG A 126 29.10 -32.42 -23.85
N THR A 127 28.37 -33.54 -23.89
CA THR A 127 26.91 -33.57 -24.05
C THR A 127 26.20 -32.64 -23.08
N ALA A 128 26.50 -32.67 -21.78
CA ALA A 128 25.86 -31.78 -20.80
C ALA A 128 26.09 -30.28 -21.08
N GLY A 129 27.30 -29.90 -21.48
CA GLY A 129 27.66 -28.52 -21.80
C GLY A 129 27.07 -28.01 -23.12
N ILE A 130 26.87 -28.90 -24.09
CA ILE A 130 26.15 -28.61 -25.34
C ILE A 130 24.67 -28.45 -25.03
N ALA A 131 24.09 -29.38 -24.27
CA ALA A 131 22.68 -29.36 -23.87
C ALA A 131 22.33 -28.10 -23.09
N ARG A 132 23.12 -27.69 -22.09
CA ARG A 132 22.89 -26.43 -21.34
C ARG A 132 22.84 -25.20 -22.23
N ARG A 133 23.78 -25.10 -23.17
CA ARG A 133 23.82 -23.96 -24.12
C ARG A 133 22.65 -24.01 -25.09
N ALA A 134 22.33 -25.19 -25.62
CA ALA A 134 21.23 -25.37 -26.55
C ALA A 134 19.87 -25.07 -25.89
N MET A 135 19.63 -25.57 -24.67
CA MET A 135 18.42 -25.28 -23.89
C MET A 135 18.26 -23.78 -23.62
N ARG A 136 19.36 -23.07 -23.36
CA ARG A 136 19.31 -21.60 -23.17
C ARG A 136 18.95 -20.86 -24.45
N VAL A 137 19.49 -21.29 -25.59
CA VAL A 137 19.29 -20.60 -26.88
C VAL A 137 17.92 -20.92 -27.49
N PHE A 138 17.44 -22.14 -27.31
CA PHE A 138 16.22 -22.66 -27.93
C PHE A 138 15.09 -22.91 -26.93
N ALA A 139 15.11 -22.25 -25.77
CA ALA A 139 14.06 -22.35 -24.76
C ALA A 139 12.67 -22.10 -25.38
N GLY A 140 11.72 -23.00 -25.11
CA GLY A 140 10.35 -22.94 -25.63
C GLY A 140 10.17 -23.58 -27.01
N ASN A 141 11.25 -24.05 -27.66
CA ASN A 141 11.16 -24.82 -28.89
C ASN A 141 11.08 -26.33 -28.57
N ARG A 142 9.85 -26.84 -28.40
CA ARG A 142 9.58 -28.22 -27.99
C ARG A 142 10.27 -29.29 -28.85
N GLU A 143 10.42 -29.05 -30.15
CA GLU A 143 11.05 -30.03 -31.05
C GLU A 143 12.58 -30.08 -30.86
N VAL A 144 13.21 -28.94 -30.60
CA VAL A 144 14.65 -28.91 -30.26
C VAL A 144 14.89 -29.46 -28.86
N GLU A 145 14.03 -29.14 -27.89
CA GLU A 145 14.09 -29.66 -26.52
C GLU A 145 14.00 -31.19 -26.48
N LYS A 146 13.10 -31.80 -27.27
CA LYS A 146 13.02 -33.27 -27.41
C LYS A 146 14.33 -33.88 -27.89
N VAL A 147 15.00 -33.28 -28.87
CA VAL A 147 16.30 -33.76 -29.37
C VAL A 147 17.37 -33.66 -28.30
N ILE A 148 17.42 -32.56 -27.56
CA ILE A 148 18.37 -32.37 -26.45
C ILE A 148 18.14 -33.42 -25.35
N LEU A 149 16.88 -33.66 -24.98
CA LEU A 149 16.52 -34.67 -23.97
C LEU A 149 16.91 -36.08 -24.40
N GLY A 150 16.64 -36.47 -25.66
CA GLY A 150 17.04 -37.77 -26.18
C GLY A 150 18.56 -37.99 -26.18
N GLU A 151 19.34 -36.96 -26.54
CA GLU A 151 20.80 -37.04 -26.48
C GLU A 151 21.33 -37.11 -25.04
N LEU A 152 20.69 -36.43 -24.09
CA LEU A 152 21.01 -36.54 -22.66
C LEU A 152 20.72 -37.94 -22.13
N GLU A 153 19.56 -38.51 -22.44
CA GLU A 153 19.19 -39.87 -22.02
C GLU A 153 20.18 -40.92 -22.57
N LEU A 154 20.58 -40.78 -23.85
CA LEU A 154 21.60 -41.64 -24.45
C LEU A 154 22.96 -41.50 -23.74
N ALA A 155 23.36 -40.29 -23.35
CA ALA A 155 24.60 -40.06 -22.59
C ALA A 155 24.53 -40.64 -21.17
N VAL A 156 23.39 -40.52 -20.50
CA VAL A 156 23.14 -41.14 -19.20
C VAL A 156 23.21 -42.67 -19.31
N GLY A 157 22.65 -43.27 -20.36
CA GLY A 157 22.78 -44.70 -20.64
C GLY A 157 24.23 -45.16 -20.85
N ARG A 158 25.10 -44.28 -21.37
CA ARG A 158 26.56 -44.51 -21.46
C ARG A 158 27.31 -44.25 -20.15
N GLY A 159 26.64 -43.78 -19.12
CA GLY A 159 27.21 -43.54 -17.80
C GLY A 159 27.83 -42.14 -17.58
N ASP A 160 27.50 -41.16 -18.42
CA ASP A 160 27.96 -39.78 -18.27
C ASP A 160 27.35 -39.11 -17.02
N VAL A 161 28.21 -38.88 -16.02
CA VAL A 161 27.89 -38.27 -14.72
C VAL A 161 27.40 -36.82 -14.87
N ALA A 162 27.96 -36.05 -15.81
CA ALA A 162 27.57 -34.66 -16.03
C ALA A 162 26.21 -34.57 -16.75
N ALA A 163 25.96 -35.46 -17.72
CA ALA A 163 24.65 -35.57 -18.37
C ALA A 163 23.58 -36.03 -17.38
N MET A 164 23.91 -36.95 -16.47
CA MET A 164 23.00 -37.43 -15.43
C MET A 164 22.60 -36.32 -14.45
N GLY A 165 23.57 -35.52 -14.00
CA GLY A 165 23.28 -34.36 -13.15
C GLY A 165 22.39 -33.32 -13.85
N PHE A 166 22.70 -32.99 -15.11
CA PHE A 166 21.88 -32.01 -15.83
C PHE A 166 20.49 -32.53 -16.20
N LEU A 167 20.35 -33.82 -16.55
CA LEU A 167 19.04 -34.44 -16.77
C LEU A 167 18.22 -34.46 -15.47
N ALA A 168 18.84 -34.73 -14.32
CA ALA A 168 18.17 -34.65 -13.02
C ALA A 168 17.65 -33.22 -12.74
N GLU A 169 18.44 -32.17 -13.01
CA GLU A 169 17.99 -30.76 -12.90
C GLU A 169 16.77 -30.46 -13.80
N ILE A 170 16.76 -30.98 -15.02
CA ILE A 170 15.63 -30.81 -15.94
C ILE A 170 14.39 -31.53 -15.38
N LYS A 171 14.55 -32.76 -14.90
CA LYS A 171 13.46 -33.55 -14.31
C LYS A 171 12.88 -32.91 -13.05
N LEU A 172 13.73 -32.31 -12.19
CA LEU A 172 13.29 -31.49 -11.06
C LEU A 172 12.44 -30.30 -11.52
N THR A 173 12.88 -29.61 -12.58
CA THR A 173 12.15 -28.46 -13.13
C THR A 173 10.80 -28.86 -13.72
N ALA A 174 10.73 -30.05 -14.31
CA ALA A 174 9.50 -30.66 -14.84
C ALA A 174 8.60 -31.28 -13.75
N SER A 175 8.97 -31.16 -12.46
CA SER A 175 8.28 -31.81 -11.33
C SER A 175 8.21 -33.34 -11.44
N GLU A 176 9.11 -33.97 -12.20
CA GLU A 176 9.23 -35.42 -12.31
C GLU A 176 10.10 -35.97 -11.15
N TRP A 177 9.61 -35.84 -9.93
CA TRP A 177 10.40 -36.06 -8.71
C TRP A 177 10.99 -37.47 -8.57
N VAL A 178 10.22 -38.49 -8.94
CA VAL A 178 10.65 -39.91 -8.86
C VAL A 178 11.80 -40.19 -9.84
N SER A 179 11.66 -39.72 -11.09
CA SER A 179 12.72 -39.84 -12.10
C SER A 179 13.98 -39.07 -11.68
N ALA A 180 13.81 -37.87 -11.13
CA ALA A 180 14.91 -37.08 -10.59
C ALA A 180 15.60 -37.78 -9.41
N GLU A 181 14.84 -38.40 -8.49
CA GLU A 181 15.40 -39.18 -7.37
C GLU A 181 16.22 -40.35 -7.88
N GLN A 182 15.72 -41.11 -8.87
CA GLN A 182 16.44 -42.23 -9.45
C GLN A 182 17.78 -41.80 -10.06
N LEU A 183 17.78 -40.74 -10.87
CA LEU A 183 18.99 -40.18 -11.46
C LEU A 183 19.95 -39.66 -10.38
N ALA A 184 19.45 -38.97 -9.35
CA ALA A 184 20.26 -38.46 -8.26
C ALA A 184 20.88 -39.59 -7.42
N ARG A 185 20.14 -40.67 -7.13
CA ARG A 185 20.67 -41.86 -6.43
C ARG A 185 21.72 -42.58 -7.25
N GLN A 186 21.51 -42.74 -8.57
CA GLN A 186 22.54 -43.28 -9.47
C GLN A 186 23.79 -42.39 -9.48
N LEU A 187 23.60 -41.07 -9.48
CA LEU A 187 24.69 -40.11 -9.42
C LEU A 187 25.47 -40.21 -8.11
N VAL A 188 24.78 -40.31 -6.97
CA VAL A 188 25.40 -40.52 -5.65
C VAL A 188 26.18 -41.84 -5.60
N ALA A 189 25.63 -42.93 -6.16
CA ALA A 189 26.29 -44.23 -6.20
C ALA A 189 27.57 -44.22 -7.05
N ARG A 190 27.57 -43.49 -8.17
CA ARG A 190 28.74 -43.35 -9.05
C ARG A 190 29.76 -42.34 -8.52
N ARG A 191 29.27 -41.23 -7.97
CA ARG A 191 30.07 -40.11 -7.47
C ARG A 191 29.32 -39.37 -6.37
N ASN A 192 29.52 -39.81 -5.13
CA ASN A 192 28.98 -39.14 -3.96
C ASN A 192 29.64 -37.76 -3.80
N SER A 193 28.91 -36.70 -4.13
CA SER A 193 29.37 -35.31 -4.11
C SER A 193 28.29 -34.41 -3.55
N GLY A 194 28.66 -33.21 -3.07
CA GLY A 194 27.70 -32.24 -2.53
C GLY A 194 26.56 -31.93 -3.50
N MET A 195 26.88 -31.72 -4.78
CA MET A 195 25.87 -31.48 -5.83
C MET A 195 24.93 -32.68 -6.05
N ALA A 196 25.46 -33.91 -6.03
CA ALA A 196 24.63 -35.11 -6.17
C ALA A 196 23.65 -35.28 -4.99
N GLN A 197 24.13 -35.00 -3.77
CA GLN A 197 23.29 -34.99 -2.56
C GLN A 197 22.27 -33.83 -2.58
N ALA A 198 22.63 -32.66 -3.10
CA ALA A 198 21.71 -31.54 -3.24
C ALA A 198 20.59 -31.82 -4.25
N LEU A 199 20.89 -32.49 -5.36
CA LEU A 199 19.88 -32.96 -6.32
C LEU A 199 18.96 -34.01 -5.70
N LEU A 200 19.52 -34.95 -4.92
CA LEU A 200 18.75 -35.96 -4.20
C LEU A 200 17.82 -35.32 -3.17
N MET A 201 18.33 -34.38 -2.37
CA MET A 201 17.56 -33.59 -1.41
C MET A 201 16.34 -32.94 -2.07
N ARG A 202 16.52 -32.25 -3.21
CA ARG A 202 15.41 -31.60 -3.92
C ARG A 202 14.38 -32.60 -4.47
N ALA A 203 14.83 -33.74 -4.99
CA ALA A 203 13.95 -34.79 -5.50
C ALA A 203 13.11 -35.45 -4.39
N LEU A 204 13.70 -35.63 -3.22
CA LEU A 204 13.03 -36.17 -2.03
C LEU A 204 12.08 -35.14 -1.41
N ALA A 205 12.49 -33.87 -1.37
CA ALA A 205 11.66 -32.77 -0.90
C ALA A 205 10.38 -32.61 -1.74
N GLY A 206 10.47 -32.71 -3.06
CA GLY A 206 9.31 -32.68 -3.96
C GLY A 206 8.33 -33.86 -3.79
N GLN A 207 8.78 -34.94 -3.13
CA GLN A 207 7.94 -36.10 -2.75
C GLN A 207 7.49 -36.05 -1.29
N GLU A 208 7.75 -34.95 -0.58
CA GLU A 208 7.45 -34.78 0.84
C GLU A 208 8.15 -35.79 1.76
N LYS A 209 9.21 -36.47 1.28
CA LYS A 209 10.05 -37.38 2.08
C LYS A 209 11.02 -36.58 2.95
N ARG A 210 10.47 -35.88 3.95
CA ARG A 210 11.18 -34.85 4.72
C ARG A 210 12.44 -35.35 5.43
N GLN A 211 12.37 -36.52 6.08
CA GLN A 211 13.51 -37.10 6.80
C GLN A 211 14.68 -37.43 5.86
N ASP A 212 14.40 -38.05 4.72
CA ASP A 212 15.43 -38.39 3.73
C ASP A 212 16.03 -37.13 3.07
N ALA A 213 15.18 -36.12 2.83
CA ALA A 213 15.62 -34.84 2.27
C ALA A 213 16.53 -34.07 3.25
N ASP A 214 16.20 -34.06 4.54
CA ASP A 214 17.03 -33.48 5.59
C ASP A 214 18.40 -34.20 5.66
N ALA A 215 18.43 -35.54 5.62
CA ALA A 215 19.67 -36.30 5.62
C ALA A 215 20.54 -36.01 4.37
N ALA A 216 19.91 -35.91 3.19
CA ALA A 216 20.60 -35.56 1.95
C ALA A 216 21.12 -34.10 1.98
N MET A 217 20.38 -33.16 2.57
CA MET A 217 20.83 -31.77 2.77
C MET A 217 22.07 -31.70 3.66
N GLU A 218 22.05 -32.37 4.81
CA GLU A 218 23.18 -32.41 5.74
C GLU A 218 24.42 -33.01 5.07
N GLN A 219 24.25 -34.09 4.33
CA GLN A 219 25.34 -34.71 3.60
C GLN A 219 25.85 -33.81 2.45
N ALA A 220 24.98 -33.07 1.78
CA ALA A 220 25.37 -32.10 0.75
C ALA A 220 26.26 -31.00 1.33
N LEU A 221 25.84 -30.39 2.43
CA LEU A 221 26.60 -29.35 3.15
C LEU A 221 27.88 -29.90 3.78
N LYS A 222 27.92 -31.17 4.18
CA LYS A 222 29.15 -31.80 4.69
C LYS A 222 30.18 -32.06 3.59
N LEU A 223 29.74 -32.52 2.41
CA LEU A 223 30.63 -32.85 1.29
C LEU A 223 31.12 -31.62 0.53
N ALA A 224 30.32 -30.55 0.54
CA ALA A 224 30.66 -29.30 -0.12
C ALA A 224 30.16 -28.11 0.72
N PRO A 225 30.76 -27.88 1.91
CA PRO A 225 30.35 -26.81 2.83
C PRO A 225 30.53 -25.42 2.24
N ASP A 226 31.25 -25.34 1.13
CA ASP A 226 31.84 -24.14 0.55
C ASP A 226 31.31 -23.85 -0.86
N ASP A 227 30.50 -24.76 -1.42
CA ASP A 227 29.95 -24.65 -2.77
C ASP A 227 28.71 -23.73 -2.79
N PRO A 228 28.74 -22.62 -3.55
CA PRO A 228 27.64 -21.64 -3.54
C PRO A 228 26.30 -22.19 -4.02
N VAL A 229 26.29 -23.17 -4.95
CA VAL A 229 25.05 -23.76 -5.46
C VAL A 229 24.44 -24.68 -4.39
N VAL A 230 25.27 -25.48 -3.74
CA VAL A 230 24.84 -26.36 -2.62
C VAL A 230 24.30 -25.52 -1.46
N MET A 231 25.00 -24.45 -1.08
CA MET A 231 24.52 -23.53 -0.05
C MET A 231 23.16 -22.94 -0.39
N VAL A 232 23.00 -22.38 -1.59
CA VAL A 232 21.75 -21.74 -2.01
C VAL A 232 20.59 -22.75 -2.02
N TRP A 233 20.78 -23.93 -2.61
CA TRP A 233 19.70 -24.93 -2.68
C TRP A 233 19.32 -25.49 -1.31
N SER A 234 20.30 -25.72 -0.42
CA SER A 234 20.01 -26.13 0.96
C SER A 234 19.29 -25.02 1.74
N ALA A 235 19.68 -23.75 1.56
CA ALA A 235 19.02 -22.61 2.19
C ALA A 235 17.59 -22.39 1.66
N GLU A 236 17.36 -22.54 0.35
CA GLU A 236 16.01 -22.52 -0.23
C GLU A 236 15.13 -23.64 0.37
N TYR A 237 15.66 -24.86 0.49
CA TYR A 237 14.95 -25.96 1.14
C TYR A 237 14.63 -25.68 2.62
N LEU A 238 15.56 -25.10 3.38
CA LEU A 238 15.30 -24.67 4.76
C LEU A 238 14.18 -23.63 4.83
N LEU A 239 14.17 -22.67 3.90
CA LEU A 239 13.12 -21.65 3.81
C LEU A 239 11.75 -22.27 3.49
N ASP A 240 11.69 -23.19 2.54
CA ASP A 240 10.45 -23.88 2.13
C ASP A 240 9.90 -24.80 3.23
N THR A 241 10.78 -25.30 4.10
CA THR A 241 10.42 -26.16 5.24
C THR A 241 10.17 -25.38 6.54
N GLY A 242 10.11 -24.05 6.49
CA GLY A 242 9.77 -23.20 7.63
C GLY A 242 10.90 -22.98 8.64
N ARG A 243 12.17 -23.02 8.18
CA ARG A 243 13.37 -22.81 9.01
C ARG A 243 14.16 -21.56 8.54
N PRO A 244 13.54 -20.36 8.56
CA PRO A 244 14.14 -19.14 7.99
C PRO A 244 15.44 -18.71 8.68
N GLU A 245 15.59 -18.93 9.98
CA GLU A 245 16.80 -18.54 10.72
C GLU A 245 18.04 -19.31 10.24
N LYS A 246 17.92 -20.64 10.11
CA LYS A 246 19.00 -21.46 9.54
C LYS A 246 19.27 -21.11 8.07
N ALA A 247 18.22 -20.80 7.31
CA ALA A 247 18.38 -20.35 5.92
C ALA A 247 19.15 -19.02 5.85
N ARG A 248 18.87 -18.07 6.75
CA ARG A 248 19.55 -16.77 6.85
C ARG A 248 21.06 -16.95 7.03
N GLU A 249 21.47 -17.82 7.96
CA GLU A 249 22.89 -18.11 8.20
C GLU A 249 23.58 -18.66 6.95
N ILE A 250 22.96 -19.61 6.25
CA ILE A 250 23.55 -20.21 5.04
C ILE A 250 23.59 -19.19 3.89
N PHE A 251 22.54 -18.37 3.70
CA PHE A 251 22.57 -17.30 2.69
C PHE A 251 23.62 -16.25 3.01
N ALA A 252 23.78 -15.85 4.28
CA ALA A 252 24.84 -14.93 4.69
C ALA A 252 26.23 -15.50 4.37
N ASN A 253 26.46 -16.79 4.65
CA ASN A 253 27.70 -17.47 4.29
C ASN A 253 27.93 -17.52 2.77
N ALA A 254 26.88 -17.77 1.98
CA ALA A 254 26.97 -17.75 0.52
C ALA A 254 27.30 -16.35 -0.02
N LEU A 255 26.71 -15.30 0.56
CA LEU A 255 26.94 -13.90 0.18
C LEU A 255 28.31 -13.39 0.61
N ASN A 256 28.84 -13.84 1.75
CA ASN A 256 30.21 -13.51 2.17
C ASN A 256 31.25 -14.01 1.15
N ARG A 257 30.99 -15.15 0.51
CA ARG A 257 31.87 -15.74 -0.53
C ARG A 257 31.67 -15.08 -1.88
N ASN A 258 30.42 -14.87 -2.27
CA ASN A 258 30.07 -14.19 -3.51
C ASN A 258 29.01 -13.13 -3.26
N PRO A 259 29.42 -11.87 -2.98
CA PRO A 259 28.51 -10.77 -2.68
C PRO A 259 27.54 -10.40 -3.80
N LYS A 260 27.81 -10.87 -5.04
CA LYS A 260 26.99 -10.65 -6.24
C LYS A 260 26.24 -11.90 -6.69
N SER A 261 26.16 -12.93 -5.86
CA SER A 261 25.40 -14.14 -6.15
C SER A 261 23.91 -13.80 -6.23
N VAL A 262 23.36 -13.71 -7.44
CA VAL A 262 21.95 -13.38 -7.70
C VAL A 262 20.99 -14.34 -6.99
N SER A 263 21.27 -15.65 -7.01
CA SER A 263 20.42 -16.64 -6.35
C SER A 263 20.47 -16.52 -4.83
N ALA A 264 21.64 -16.23 -4.25
CA ALA A 264 21.76 -16.02 -2.80
C ALA A 264 21.10 -14.70 -2.36
N LEU A 265 21.23 -13.64 -3.15
CA LEU A 265 20.56 -12.36 -2.90
C LEU A 265 19.03 -12.51 -2.98
N ASN A 266 18.51 -13.23 -3.98
CA ASN A 266 17.08 -13.53 -4.06
C ASN A 266 16.60 -14.35 -2.86
N GLY A 267 17.35 -15.38 -2.47
CA GLY A 267 17.05 -16.20 -1.30
C GLY A 267 17.03 -15.38 0.00
N ALA A 268 18.05 -14.55 0.22
CA ALA A 268 18.13 -13.64 1.36
C ALA A 268 16.97 -12.63 1.37
N GLY A 269 16.61 -12.06 0.21
CA GLY A 269 15.45 -11.17 0.11
C GLY A 269 14.13 -11.86 0.48
N HIS A 270 13.95 -13.13 0.11
CA HIS A 270 12.78 -13.91 0.53
C HIS A 270 12.79 -14.25 2.03
N VAL A 271 13.96 -14.49 2.63
CA VAL A 271 14.10 -14.63 4.10
C VAL A 271 13.68 -13.32 4.78
N ALA A 272 14.20 -12.18 4.33
CA ALA A 272 13.86 -10.87 4.87
C ALA A 272 12.35 -10.57 4.75
N LEU A 273 11.72 -10.89 3.61
CA LEU A 273 10.25 -10.80 3.44
C LEU A 273 9.48 -11.62 4.47
N ARG A 274 9.92 -12.85 4.77
CA ARG A 274 9.26 -13.70 5.78
C ARG A 274 9.46 -13.18 7.20
N GLN A 275 10.57 -12.49 7.46
CA GLN A 275 10.88 -11.87 8.74
C GLN A 275 10.29 -10.45 8.87
N GLY A 276 9.57 -9.96 7.85
CA GLY A 276 8.99 -8.61 7.86
C GLY A 276 10.02 -7.48 7.76
N VAL A 277 11.30 -7.77 7.51
CA VAL A 277 12.37 -6.77 7.37
C VAL A 277 12.39 -6.24 5.93
N LEU A 278 11.44 -5.37 5.62
CA LEU A 278 11.15 -4.95 4.24
C LEU A 278 12.30 -4.18 3.58
N ASP A 279 13.04 -3.35 4.32
CA ASP A 279 14.18 -2.61 3.78
C ASP A 279 15.32 -3.52 3.34
N GLU A 280 15.62 -4.57 4.15
CA GLU A 280 16.62 -5.58 3.80
C GLU A 280 16.17 -6.37 2.57
N ALA A 281 14.88 -6.71 2.48
CA ALA A 281 14.32 -7.37 1.31
C ALA A 281 14.51 -6.54 0.03
N VAL A 282 14.21 -5.23 0.08
CA VAL A 282 14.40 -4.30 -1.03
C VAL A 282 15.87 -4.25 -1.46
N ASP A 283 16.82 -4.07 -0.53
CA ASP A 283 18.26 -4.05 -0.85
C ASP A 283 18.71 -5.34 -1.54
N CYS A 284 18.32 -6.49 -0.99
CA CYS A 284 18.67 -7.79 -1.55
C CYS A 284 18.20 -7.95 -3.00
N PHE A 285 16.93 -7.66 -3.28
CA PHE A 285 16.38 -7.81 -4.63
C PHE A 285 16.97 -6.78 -5.60
N ASP A 286 17.20 -5.55 -5.17
CA ASP A 286 17.83 -4.53 -6.03
C ASP A 286 19.26 -4.89 -6.39
N ARG A 287 20.05 -5.39 -5.43
CA ARG A 287 21.40 -5.89 -5.69
C ARG A 287 21.38 -7.10 -6.61
N ALA A 288 20.40 -7.99 -6.46
CA ALA A 288 20.24 -9.15 -7.34
C ALA A 288 20.01 -8.70 -8.79
N ARG A 289 19.11 -7.73 -9.00
CA ARG A 289 18.84 -7.15 -10.33
C ARG A 289 20.07 -6.46 -10.92
N LYS A 290 20.77 -5.64 -10.14
CA LYS A 290 21.98 -4.90 -10.58
C LYS A 290 23.15 -5.82 -10.91
N ALA A 291 23.20 -7.02 -10.33
CA ALA A 291 24.22 -8.01 -10.63
C ALA A 291 23.99 -8.71 -11.99
N ILE A 292 22.77 -8.63 -12.56
CA ILE A 292 22.45 -9.21 -13.87
C ILE A 292 22.71 -8.17 -14.97
N PRO A 293 23.47 -8.50 -16.03
CA PRO A 293 23.68 -7.60 -17.16
C PRO A 293 22.37 -7.18 -17.84
N THR A 294 22.27 -5.92 -18.26
CA THR A 294 21.06 -5.39 -18.92
C THR A 294 20.68 -6.11 -20.23
N THR A 295 21.64 -6.78 -20.87
CA THR A 295 21.39 -7.61 -22.06
C THR A 295 20.66 -8.93 -21.75
N GLU A 296 20.53 -9.29 -20.47
CA GLU A 296 19.99 -10.57 -19.99
C GLU A 296 18.71 -10.39 -19.15
N GLN A 297 17.94 -9.32 -19.36
CA GLN A 297 16.70 -9.06 -18.60
C GLN A 297 15.63 -10.16 -18.74
N ARG A 298 15.70 -10.99 -19.78
CA ARG A 298 14.83 -12.19 -19.91
C ARG A 298 15.29 -13.38 -19.07
N ASP A 299 16.37 -13.24 -18.31
CA ASP A 299 16.83 -14.28 -17.39
C ASP A 299 15.77 -14.56 -16.30
N PRO A 300 15.41 -15.82 -16.03
CA PRO A 300 14.46 -16.18 -14.97
C PRO A 300 14.83 -15.63 -13.58
N LEU A 301 16.12 -15.48 -13.28
CA LEU A 301 16.59 -14.87 -12.03
C LEU A 301 16.33 -13.37 -12.01
N PHE A 302 16.38 -12.67 -13.15
CA PHE A 302 16.00 -11.26 -13.22
C PHE A 302 14.51 -11.11 -12.92
N ILE A 303 13.68 -11.92 -13.58
CA ILE A 303 12.23 -11.94 -13.36
C ILE A 303 11.91 -12.24 -11.88
N ARG A 304 12.55 -13.25 -11.28
CA ARG A 304 12.38 -13.59 -9.86
C ARG A 304 12.76 -12.42 -8.94
N SER A 305 13.88 -11.75 -9.21
CA SER A 305 14.34 -10.61 -8.42
C SER A 305 13.36 -9.44 -8.52
N THR A 306 12.87 -9.13 -9.73
CA THR A 306 11.91 -8.05 -9.98
C THR A 306 10.56 -8.33 -9.32
N LEU A 307 10.07 -9.58 -9.35
CA LEU A 307 8.85 -9.99 -8.63
C LEU A 307 9.02 -9.91 -7.12
N GLY A 308 10.19 -10.31 -6.59
CA GLY A 308 10.52 -10.19 -5.17
C GLY A 308 10.53 -8.75 -4.69
N LEU A 309 11.15 -7.86 -5.47
CA LEU A 309 11.15 -6.42 -5.20
C LEU A 309 9.74 -5.83 -5.26
N ALA A 310 8.95 -6.19 -6.27
CA ALA A 310 7.57 -5.74 -6.40
C ALA A 310 6.73 -6.17 -5.18
N ALA A 311 6.92 -7.40 -4.68
CA ALA A 311 6.26 -7.86 -3.47
C ALA A 311 6.68 -7.07 -2.22
N ALA A 312 7.99 -6.78 -2.07
CA ALA A 312 8.49 -5.96 -0.95
C ALA A 312 7.92 -4.53 -0.99
N LYS A 313 7.90 -3.91 -2.16
CA LYS A 313 7.33 -2.58 -2.40
C LYS A 313 5.83 -2.54 -2.11
N ALA A 314 5.10 -3.60 -2.47
CA ALA A 314 3.68 -3.70 -2.18
C ALA A 314 3.40 -3.78 -0.67
N LEU A 315 4.26 -4.47 0.10
CA LEU A 315 4.14 -4.52 1.56
C LEU A 315 4.52 -3.19 2.24
N LEU A 316 5.39 -2.39 1.61
CA LEU A 316 5.72 -1.02 2.04
C LEU A 316 4.62 0.01 1.69
N GLY A 317 3.58 -0.39 0.95
CA GLY A 317 2.53 0.52 0.48
C GLY A 317 2.90 1.31 -0.79
N GLU A 318 4.05 1.01 -1.41
CA GLU A 318 4.49 1.64 -2.66
C GLU A 318 3.82 0.96 -3.88
N TYR A 319 2.51 1.18 -4.03
CA TYR A 319 1.68 0.48 -5.03
C TYR A 319 1.99 0.87 -6.48
N ASP A 320 2.33 2.14 -6.74
CA ASP A 320 2.70 2.58 -8.09
C ASP A 320 3.99 1.92 -8.58
N GLU A 321 4.99 1.83 -7.69
CA GLU A 321 6.24 1.16 -8.00
C GLU A 321 6.04 -0.35 -8.17
N THR A 322 5.18 -0.95 -7.34
CA THR A 322 4.75 -2.36 -7.52
C THR A 322 4.19 -2.60 -8.91
N ARG A 323 3.27 -1.73 -9.38
CA ARG A 323 2.68 -1.83 -10.72
C ARG A 323 3.71 -1.62 -11.82
N ARG A 324 4.66 -0.69 -11.64
CA ARG A 324 5.75 -0.46 -12.59
C ARG A 324 6.59 -1.72 -12.77
N LEU A 325 6.99 -2.34 -11.65
CA LEU A 325 7.82 -3.56 -11.63
C LEU A 325 7.05 -4.79 -12.17
N ALA A 326 5.77 -4.93 -11.84
CA ALA A 326 4.93 -5.98 -12.40
C ALA A 326 4.79 -5.84 -13.93
N ASN A 327 4.58 -4.61 -14.43
CA ASN A 327 4.52 -4.34 -15.85
C ASN A 327 5.85 -4.60 -16.56
N GLU A 328 6.98 -4.31 -15.92
CA GLU A 328 8.31 -4.66 -16.43
C GLU A 328 8.44 -6.18 -16.64
N VAL A 329 7.95 -6.98 -15.69
CA VAL A 329 7.91 -8.45 -15.84
C VAL A 329 6.96 -8.85 -16.97
N LEU A 330 5.76 -8.26 -17.08
CA LEU A 330 4.79 -8.61 -18.12
C LEU A 330 5.26 -8.25 -19.54
N GLN A 331 6.14 -7.27 -19.70
CA GLN A 331 6.80 -6.97 -20.98
C GLN A 331 7.81 -8.05 -21.39
N LEU A 332 8.40 -8.74 -20.42
CA LEU A 332 9.39 -9.80 -20.62
C LEU A 332 8.74 -11.19 -20.73
N ASP A 333 7.71 -11.43 -19.92
CA ASP A 333 6.93 -12.65 -19.79
C ASP A 333 5.44 -12.30 -19.65
N THR A 334 4.74 -12.26 -20.78
CA THR A 334 3.33 -11.85 -20.86
C THR A 334 2.37 -12.79 -20.14
N GLY A 335 2.82 -14.01 -19.80
CA GLY A 335 2.03 -15.05 -19.14
C GLY A 335 2.29 -15.16 -17.64
N ASN A 336 3.07 -14.25 -17.05
CA ASN A 336 3.51 -14.38 -15.67
C ASN A 336 2.37 -14.19 -14.67
N ALA A 337 1.86 -15.28 -14.10
CA ALA A 337 0.74 -15.27 -13.15
C ALA A 337 1.02 -14.39 -11.92
N ARG A 338 2.25 -14.44 -11.39
CA ARG A 338 2.66 -13.67 -10.20
C ARG A 338 2.70 -12.18 -10.47
N ALA A 339 3.14 -11.75 -11.65
CA ALA A 339 3.11 -10.34 -12.04
C ALA A 339 1.66 -9.81 -12.09
N TYR A 340 0.74 -10.56 -12.70
CA TYR A 340 -0.69 -10.20 -12.69
C TYR A 340 -1.29 -10.17 -11.28
N GLY A 341 -0.93 -11.13 -10.42
CA GLY A 341 -1.37 -11.15 -9.02
C GLY A 341 -0.88 -9.93 -8.23
N LEU A 342 0.39 -9.53 -8.41
CA LEU A 342 0.97 -8.34 -7.77
C LEU A 342 0.37 -7.04 -8.31
N GLU A 343 0.14 -6.94 -9.63
CA GLU A 343 -0.54 -5.80 -10.23
C GLU A 343 -1.98 -5.68 -9.69
N GLY A 344 -2.71 -6.81 -9.63
CA GLY A 344 -4.05 -6.87 -9.05
C GLY A 344 -4.08 -6.46 -7.59
N TYR A 345 -3.13 -6.94 -6.77
CA TYR A 345 -3.01 -6.53 -5.38
C TYR A 345 -2.76 -5.02 -5.23
N ALA A 346 -1.82 -4.47 -5.99
CA ALA A 346 -1.54 -3.04 -5.96
C ALA A 346 -2.76 -2.20 -6.39
N LEU A 347 -3.52 -2.65 -7.40
CA LEU A 347 -4.75 -1.99 -7.83
C LEU A 347 -5.87 -2.03 -6.78
N LEU A 348 -5.95 -3.09 -5.97
CA LEU A 348 -6.93 -3.18 -4.87
C LEU A 348 -6.62 -2.19 -3.74
N LEU A 349 -5.34 -1.97 -3.44
CA LEU A 349 -4.93 -1.15 -2.29
C LEU A 349 -4.69 0.32 -2.61
N ALA A 350 -4.45 0.68 -3.87
CA ALA A 350 -4.24 2.07 -4.28
C ALA A 350 -5.48 2.98 -4.14
N GLY A 351 -6.71 2.41 -4.06
CA GLY A 351 -7.97 3.15 -3.96
C GLY A 351 -8.41 3.82 -5.28
N GLY A 352 -9.72 3.82 -5.58
CA GLY A 352 -10.31 4.44 -6.79
C GLY A 352 -11.18 3.49 -7.61
N GLU A 353 -11.51 3.82 -8.87
CA GLU A 353 -12.36 3.02 -9.79
C GLU A 353 -11.68 1.71 -10.31
N THR A 354 -10.76 1.14 -9.54
CA THR A 354 -9.80 0.13 -9.97
C THR A 354 -10.18 -1.31 -9.58
N GLU A 355 -11.26 -1.56 -8.83
CA GLU A 355 -11.59 -2.91 -8.34
C GLU A 355 -11.92 -3.88 -9.48
N ALA A 356 -12.61 -3.43 -10.52
CA ALA A 356 -12.91 -4.26 -11.69
C ALA A 356 -11.64 -4.63 -12.47
N GLN A 357 -10.70 -3.68 -12.60
CA GLN A 357 -9.40 -3.94 -13.23
C GLN A 357 -8.57 -4.91 -12.38
N ALA A 358 -8.55 -4.70 -11.07
CA ALA A 358 -7.86 -5.57 -10.13
C ALA A 358 -8.39 -7.00 -10.20
N LEU A 359 -9.71 -7.18 -10.16
CA LEU A 359 -10.36 -8.48 -10.31
C LEU A 359 -9.97 -9.14 -11.64
N GLY A 360 -9.98 -8.39 -12.74
CA GLY A 360 -9.55 -8.90 -14.05
C GLY A 360 -8.08 -9.39 -14.06
N ARG A 361 -7.15 -8.67 -13.41
CA ARG A 361 -5.75 -9.13 -13.28
C ARG A 361 -5.65 -10.38 -12.42
N ILE A 362 -6.36 -10.43 -11.30
CA ILE A 362 -6.38 -11.58 -10.38
C ILE A 362 -6.98 -12.81 -11.07
N GLU A 363 -8.01 -12.65 -11.91
CA GLU A 363 -8.60 -13.74 -12.68
C GLU A 363 -7.64 -14.32 -13.72
N ILE A 364 -6.82 -13.47 -14.36
CA ILE A 364 -5.75 -13.95 -15.25
C ILE A 364 -4.72 -14.78 -14.46
N ALA A 365 -4.34 -14.30 -13.26
CA ALA A 365 -3.42 -15.02 -12.38
C ALA A 365 -4.00 -16.38 -11.92
N LEU A 366 -5.28 -16.41 -11.51
CA LEU A 366 -5.98 -17.63 -11.13
C LEU A 366 -6.18 -18.60 -12.28
N LYS A 367 -6.37 -18.11 -13.51
CA LYS A 367 -6.46 -18.99 -14.68
C LYS A 367 -5.16 -19.76 -14.91
N ALA A 368 -4.02 -19.14 -14.60
CA ALA A 368 -2.71 -19.77 -14.70
C ALA A 368 -2.39 -20.66 -13.49
N GLU A 369 -2.77 -20.24 -12.27
CA GLU A 369 -2.57 -20.99 -11.04
C GLU A 369 -3.88 -21.09 -10.21
N PRO A 370 -4.80 -22.03 -10.57
CA PRO A 370 -6.14 -22.09 -9.97
C PRO A 370 -6.15 -22.37 -8.47
N GLU A 371 -5.17 -23.13 -7.98
CA GLU A 371 -5.06 -23.54 -6.58
C GLU A 371 -4.20 -22.60 -5.72
N ASN A 372 -3.74 -21.46 -6.26
CA ASN A 372 -2.92 -20.54 -5.50
C ASN A 372 -3.74 -19.82 -4.41
N PRO A 373 -3.46 -20.06 -3.11
CA PRO A 373 -4.26 -19.52 -2.02
C PRO A 373 -4.21 -18.00 -1.95
N ARG A 374 -3.10 -17.38 -2.36
CA ARG A 374 -2.96 -15.92 -2.38
C ARG A 374 -3.87 -15.29 -3.42
N PHE A 375 -3.95 -15.89 -4.61
CA PHE A 375 -4.83 -15.36 -5.66
C PHE A 375 -6.31 -15.57 -5.34
N LYS A 376 -6.66 -16.70 -4.71
CA LYS A 376 -8.03 -16.92 -4.20
C LYS A 376 -8.37 -15.88 -3.12
N ALA A 377 -7.48 -15.62 -2.16
CA ALA A 377 -7.68 -14.60 -1.14
C ALA A 377 -7.81 -13.19 -1.76
N LEU A 378 -6.97 -12.83 -2.71
CA LEU A 378 -7.06 -11.56 -3.45
C LEU A 378 -8.40 -11.43 -4.19
N LYS A 379 -8.88 -12.50 -4.84
CA LYS A 379 -10.19 -12.49 -5.50
C LYS A 379 -11.32 -12.27 -4.50
N ALA A 380 -11.26 -12.92 -3.32
CA ALA A 380 -12.26 -12.73 -2.28
C ALA A 380 -12.31 -11.26 -1.81
N VAL A 381 -11.15 -10.65 -1.58
CA VAL A 381 -11.03 -9.21 -1.23
C VAL A 381 -11.62 -8.33 -2.32
N ALA A 382 -11.25 -8.57 -3.58
CA ALA A 382 -11.74 -7.80 -4.73
C ALA A 382 -13.26 -7.84 -4.83
N LEU A 383 -13.86 -9.03 -4.69
CA LEU A 383 -15.30 -9.23 -4.74
C LEU A 383 -16.02 -8.56 -3.57
N LEU A 384 -15.44 -8.60 -2.36
CA LEU A 384 -16.04 -7.94 -1.20
C LEU A 384 -16.09 -6.42 -1.39
N ARG A 385 -14.97 -5.81 -1.77
CA ARG A 385 -14.88 -4.36 -2.01
C ARG A 385 -15.82 -3.93 -3.13
N GLN A 386 -15.86 -4.69 -4.23
CA GLN A 386 -16.80 -4.45 -5.32
C GLN A 386 -18.26 -4.55 -4.85
N GLY A 387 -18.60 -5.56 -4.03
CA GLY A 387 -19.95 -5.71 -3.48
C GLY A 387 -20.35 -4.54 -2.57
N GLN A 388 -19.45 -4.07 -1.71
CA GLN A 388 -19.65 -2.90 -0.84
C GLN A 388 -19.85 -1.62 -1.66
N LEU A 389 -19.06 -1.42 -2.72
CA LEU A 389 -19.22 -0.28 -3.63
C LEU A 389 -20.58 -0.32 -4.35
N LEU A 390 -20.97 -1.49 -4.87
CA LEU A 390 -22.26 -1.68 -5.54
C LEU A 390 -23.45 -1.45 -4.61
N GLN A 391 -23.30 -1.77 -3.32
CA GLN A 391 -24.30 -1.50 -2.30
C GLN A 391 -24.46 0.02 -2.06
N ALA A 392 -23.36 0.78 -2.14
CA ALA A 392 -23.39 2.24 -2.05
C ALA A 392 -23.97 2.91 -3.31
N THR A 393 -23.87 2.28 -4.49
CA THR A 393 -24.41 2.78 -5.76
C THR A 393 -25.82 2.26 -6.09
N GLU A 394 -26.59 1.79 -5.10
CA GLU A 394 -27.97 1.33 -5.24
C GLU A 394 -28.20 0.17 -6.24
N LYS A 395 -27.21 -0.73 -6.41
CA LYS A 395 -27.34 -1.97 -7.22
C LYS A 395 -27.39 -3.22 -6.32
N PRO A 396 -28.47 -3.44 -5.55
CA PRO A 396 -28.49 -4.42 -4.46
C PRO A 396 -28.37 -5.87 -4.94
N GLN A 397 -28.86 -6.22 -6.12
CA GLN A 397 -28.80 -7.58 -6.66
C GLN A 397 -27.37 -7.97 -7.08
N GLU A 398 -26.67 -7.07 -7.79
CA GLU A 398 -25.27 -7.27 -8.17
C GLU A 398 -24.36 -7.28 -6.95
N ALA A 399 -24.60 -6.38 -5.99
CA ALA A 399 -23.89 -6.35 -4.72
C ALA A 399 -24.03 -7.69 -3.97
N ALA A 400 -25.26 -8.18 -3.82
CA ALA A 400 -25.53 -9.45 -3.15
C ALA A 400 -24.83 -10.63 -3.84
N ALA A 401 -24.81 -10.66 -5.19
CA ALA A 401 -24.11 -11.70 -5.94
C ALA A 401 -22.59 -11.70 -5.65
N LYS A 402 -21.95 -10.52 -5.65
CA LYS A 402 -20.51 -10.37 -5.38
C LYS A 402 -20.14 -10.69 -3.94
N LEU A 403 -20.95 -10.24 -2.98
CA LEU A 403 -20.77 -10.56 -1.55
C LEU A 403 -20.93 -12.06 -1.29
N ASN A 404 -21.91 -12.72 -1.92
CA ASN A 404 -22.11 -14.17 -1.80
C ASN A 404 -20.95 -14.96 -2.42
N GLU A 405 -20.44 -14.54 -3.59
CA GLU A 405 -19.28 -15.17 -4.22
C GLU A 405 -18.03 -15.01 -3.34
N SER A 406 -17.81 -13.82 -2.78
CA SER A 406 -16.74 -13.57 -1.80
C SER A 406 -16.88 -14.49 -0.59
N ALA A 407 -18.04 -14.52 0.05
CA ALA A 407 -18.30 -15.35 1.24
C ALA A 407 -18.07 -16.85 0.99
N LYS A 408 -18.48 -17.36 -0.18
CA LYS A 408 -18.22 -18.74 -0.59
C LYS A 408 -16.71 -19.01 -0.71
N LEU A 409 -15.98 -18.14 -1.39
CA LEU A 409 -14.54 -18.28 -1.56
C LEU A 409 -13.79 -18.19 -0.23
N LEU A 410 -14.22 -17.29 0.67
CA LEU A 410 -13.69 -17.20 2.04
C LEU A 410 -13.88 -18.51 2.81
N ALA A 411 -15.05 -19.15 2.69
CA ALA A 411 -15.33 -20.42 3.34
C ALA A 411 -14.44 -21.55 2.78
N GLU A 412 -14.34 -21.66 1.45
CA GLU A 412 -13.47 -22.64 0.78
C GLU A 412 -12.01 -22.51 1.23
N ILE A 413 -11.48 -21.28 1.31
CA ILE A 413 -10.09 -21.06 1.71
C ILE A 413 -9.88 -21.37 3.21
N ALA A 414 -10.85 -21.03 4.06
CA ALA A 414 -10.77 -21.29 5.50
C ALA A 414 -10.79 -22.80 5.83
N GLU A 415 -11.58 -23.59 5.09
CA GLU A 415 -11.67 -25.05 5.25
C GLU A 415 -10.42 -25.79 4.72
N ALA A 416 -9.73 -25.24 3.73
CA ALA A 416 -8.60 -25.88 3.05
C ALA A 416 -7.30 -25.98 3.87
N ASN A 417 -7.33 -25.79 5.19
CA ASN A 417 -6.16 -25.79 6.07
C ASN A 417 -5.02 -24.93 5.48
N LEU A 418 -5.31 -23.65 5.27
CA LEU A 418 -4.45 -22.66 4.62
C LEU A 418 -2.99 -22.64 5.11
N SER A 419 -2.04 -23.11 4.30
CA SER A 419 -0.62 -23.15 4.64
C SER A 419 0.15 -21.85 4.38
N ASP A 420 -0.54 -20.81 3.85
CA ASP A 420 0.07 -19.52 3.55
C ASP A 420 -0.31 -18.45 4.59
N SER A 421 0.70 -17.95 5.32
CA SER A 421 0.53 -16.93 6.37
C SER A 421 -0.10 -15.64 5.88
N TRP A 422 0.24 -15.20 4.67
CA TRP A 422 -0.22 -13.92 4.15
C TRP A 422 -1.69 -14.01 3.70
N ALA A 423 -2.06 -15.10 3.04
CA ALA A 423 -3.46 -15.38 2.74
C ALA A 423 -4.29 -15.49 4.02
N ALA A 424 -3.78 -16.16 5.08
CA ALA A 424 -4.48 -16.26 6.36
C ALA A 424 -4.70 -14.88 6.99
N TYR A 425 -3.67 -14.03 6.97
CA TYR A 425 -3.76 -12.66 7.46
C TYR A 425 -4.80 -11.83 6.69
N LEU A 426 -4.73 -11.82 5.35
CA LEU A 426 -5.62 -11.03 4.50
C LEU A 426 -7.11 -11.42 4.70
N LEU A 427 -7.37 -12.72 4.84
CA LEU A 427 -8.73 -13.23 5.12
C LEU A 427 -9.18 -12.88 6.55
N GLY A 428 -8.26 -12.92 7.51
CA GLY A 428 -8.50 -12.45 8.87
C GLY A 428 -8.95 -10.98 8.89
N GLU A 429 -8.28 -10.10 8.13
CA GLU A 429 -8.66 -8.69 8.00
C GLU A 429 -10.08 -8.54 7.45
N MET A 430 -10.43 -9.31 6.42
CA MET A 430 -11.79 -9.28 5.86
C MET A 430 -12.86 -9.70 6.87
N LEU A 431 -12.60 -10.73 7.67
CA LEU A 431 -13.54 -11.17 8.70
C LEU A 431 -13.59 -10.19 9.87
N PHE A 432 -12.47 -9.54 10.20
CA PHE A 432 -12.41 -8.47 11.19
C PHE A 432 -13.28 -7.27 10.76
N ASP A 433 -13.16 -6.82 9.51
CA ASP A 433 -13.99 -5.75 8.94
C ASP A 433 -15.49 -6.11 8.94
N GLN A 434 -15.81 -7.39 8.76
CA GLN A 434 -17.17 -7.92 8.87
C GLN A 434 -17.63 -8.15 10.33
N LYS A 435 -16.82 -7.74 11.32
CA LYS A 435 -17.06 -7.92 12.77
C LYS A 435 -17.19 -9.39 13.20
N GLN A 436 -16.72 -10.33 12.39
CA GLN A 436 -16.66 -11.76 12.70
C GLN A 436 -15.38 -12.08 13.49
N TYR A 437 -15.24 -11.47 14.66
CA TYR A 437 -13.97 -11.44 15.41
C TYR A 437 -13.46 -12.83 15.82
N ASP A 438 -14.31 -13.79 16.20
CA ASP A 438 -13.83 -15.13 16.58
C ASP A 438 -13.18 -15.87 15.40
N ARG A 439 -13.76 -15.75 14.20
CA ARG A 439 -13.19 -16.35 12.98
C ARG A 439 -11.94 -15.60 12.53
N ALA A 440 -11.95 -14.27 12.63
CA ALA A 440 -10.78 -13.44 12.34
C ALA A 440 -9.60 -13.80 13.25
N LEU A 441 -9.85 -13.97 14.56
CA LEU A 441 -8.85 -14.35 15.55
C LEU A 441 -8.19 -15.67 15.19
N ALA A 442 -8.97 -16.70 14.81
CA ALA A 442 -8.43 -17.99 14.41
C ALA A 442 -7.50 -17.89 13.18
N LEU A 443 -7.87 -17.06 12.20
CA LEU A 443 -7.05 -16.83 11.01
C LEU A 443 -5.78 -16.02 11.31
N PHE A 444 -5.87 -14.99 12.15
CA PHE A 444 -4.70 -14.22 12.57
C PHE A 444 -3.74 -15.05 13.42
N GLN A 445 -4.24 -15.87 14.34
CA GLN A 445 -3.41 -16.81 15.11
C GLN A 445 -2.72 -17.81 14.19
N ARG A 446 -3.44 -18.30 13.19
CA ARG A 446 -2.86 -19.16 12.16
C ARG A 446 -1.76 -18.44 11.37
N ALA A 447 -2.00 -17.20 10.94
CA ALA A 447 -0.98 -16.39 10.27
C ALA A 447 0.26 -16.21 11.15
N ALA A 448 0.09 -15.83 12.42
CA ALA A 448 1.17 -15.69 13.39
C ALA A 448 1.93 -17.03 13.62
N SER A 449 1.23 -18.17 13.63
CA SER A 449 1.87 -19.49 13.78
C SER A 449 2.67 -19.93 12.54
N LEU A 450 2.23 -19.53 11.35
CA LEU A 450 2.91 -19.82 10.09
C LEU A 450 4.10 -18.88 9.85
N SER A 451 4.05 -17.67 10.41
CA SER A 451 5.12 -16.67 10.32
C SER A 451 5.28 -15.96 11.67
N ALA A 452 6.06 -16.57 12.57
CA ALA A 452 6.26 -16.06 13.93
C ALA A 452 6.92 -14.66 13.97
N ASN A 453 7.67 -14.28 12.94
CA ASN A 453 8.33 -12.97 12.83
C ASN A 453 7.54 -12.01 11.92
N TYR A 454 6.21 -12.02 11.98
CA TYR A 454 5.36 -11.10 11.22
C TYR A 454 4.57 -10.20 12.20
N PRO A 455 5.11 -9.00 12.56
CA PRO A 455 4.50 -8.12 13.54
C PRO A 455 3.02 -7.77 13.25
N PRO A 456 2.60 -7.51 11.99
CA PRO A 456 1.19 -7.26 11.69
C PRO A 456 0.26 -8.40 12.09
N ALA A 457 0.67 -9.66 11.98
CA ALA A 457 -0.17 -10.78 12.43
C ALA A 457 -0.33 -10.80 13.96
N HIS A 458 0.74 -10.57 14.72
CA HIS A 458 0.64 -10.48 16.18
C HIS A 458 -0.19 -9.28 16.63
N GLN A 459 -0.02 -8.13 15.98
CA GLN A 459 -0.87 -6.96 16.19
C GLN A 459 -2.35 -7.29 15.92
N ALA A 460 -2.65 -7.97 14.81
CA ALA A 460 -4.01 -8.33 14.44
C ALA A 460 -4.63 -9.35 15.42
N VAL A 461 -3.84 -10.32 15.91
CA VAL A 461 -4.27 -11.20 17.02
C VAL A 461 -4.59 -10.37 18.26
N GLY A 462 -3.68 -9.47 18.64
CA GLY A 462 -3.83 -8.60 19.81
C GLY A 462 -5.08 -7.74 19.74
N ALA A 463 -5.28 -7.03 18.64
CA ALA A 463 -6.41 -6.14 18.41
C ALA A 463 -7.74 -6.91 18.39
N THR A 464 -7.76 -8.09 17.76
CA THR A 464 -8.97 -8.93 17.71
C THR A 464 -9.29 -9.55 19.08
N ALA A 465 -8.27 -9.99 19.81
CA ALA A 465 -8.43 -10.51 21.18
C ALA A 465 -8.93 -9.42 22.13
N LEU A 466 -8.43 -8.20 21.99
CA LEU A 466 -8.89 -6.99 22.67
C LEU A 466 -10.38 -6.71 22.40
N ALA A 467 -10.81 -6.73 21.13
CA ALA A 467 -12.22 -6.56 20.76
C ALA A 467 -13.13 -7.66 21.35
N LEU A 468 -12.61 -8.89 21.47
CA LEU A 468 -13.27 -10.03 22.09
C LEU A 468 -13.15 -10.07 23.62
N LYS A 469 -12.46 -9.10 24.24
CA LYS A 469 -12.18 -9.06 25.69
C LYS A 469 -11.41 -10.29 26.20
N LYS A 470 -10.64 -10.93 25.31
CA LYS A 470 -9.70 -12.03 25.59
C LYS A 470 -8.35 -11.45 26.01
N TRP A 471 -8.32 -10.89 27.22
CA TRP A 471 -7.22 -10.05 27.69
C TRP A 471 -5.85 -10.77 27.78
N PRO A 472 -5.77 -12.02 28.30
CA PRO A 472 -4.49 -12.74 28.34
C PRO A 472 -3.92 -13.03 26.96
N GLU A 473 -4.77 -13.38 25.99
CA GLU A 473 -4.38 -13.60 24.60
C GLU A 473 -3.91 -12.30 23.94
N ALA A 474 -4.58 -11.18 24.21
CA ALA A 474 -4.15 -9.87 23.75
C ALA A 474 -2.78 -9.48 24.31
N GLU A 475 -2.56 -9.68 25.62
CA GLU A 475 -1.26 -9.44 26.25
C GLU A 475 -0.15 -10.26 25.59
N ALA A 476 -0.35 -11.57 25.41
CA ALA A 476 0.64 -12.44 24.81
C ALA A 476 1.00 -12.01 23.37
N ALA A 477 -0.01 -11.60 22.60
CA ALA A 477 0.17 -11.13 21.22
C ALA A 477 0.92 -9.80 21.16
N TYR A 478 0.56 -8.80 21.97
CA TYR A 478 1.28 -7.52 21.99
C TYR A 478 2.68 -7.63 22.56
N ARG A 479 2.93 -8.51 23.55
CA ARG A 479 4.31 -8.81 23.99
C ARG A 479 5.14 -9.43 22.86
N SER A 480 4.54 -10.30 22.05
CA SER A 480 5.20 -10.86 20.86
C SER A 480 5.49 -9.79 19.81
N ALA A 481 4.54 -8.88 19.57
CA ALA A 481 4.75 -7.74 18.66
C ALA A 481 5.87 -6.80 19.16
N ILE A 482 5.89 -6.46 20.45
CA ILE A 482 6.94 -5.63 21.08
C ILE A 482 8.32 -6.31 21.03
N ALA A 483 8.37 -7.64 21.16
CA ALA A 483 9.63 -8.37 21.03
C ALA A 483 10.21 -8.32 19.61
N LEU A 484 9.36 -8.13 18.59
CA LEU A 484 9.78 -7.98 17.20
C LEU A 484 10.11 -6.52 16.85
N ASP A 485 9.30 -5.58 17.33
CA ASP A 485 9.54 -4.13 17.17
C ASP A 485 9.04 -3.38 18.41
N ASP A 486 9.97 -2.87 19.21
CA ASP A 486 9.68 -2.17 20.46
C ASP A 486 9.45 -0.66 20.28
N LYS A 487 9.58 -0.15 19.05
CA LYS A 487 9.50 1.28 18.72
C LYS A 487 8.10 1.75 18.34
N VAL A 488 7.16 0.83 18.16
CA VAL A 488 5.76 1.17 17.85
C VAL A 488 5.00 1.49 19.15
N ALA A 489 4.67 2.77 19.36
CA ALA A 489 3.95 3.23 20.56
C ALA A 489 2.60 2.51 20.74
N GLU A 490 1.91 2.22 19.65
CA GLU A 490 0.60 1.56 19.63
C GLU A 490 0.63 0.16 20.28
N TYR A 491 1.73 -0.59 20.14
CA TYR A 491 1.85 -1.92 20.76
C TYR A 491 1.90 -1.82 22.29
N HIS A 492 2.59 -0.81 22.80
CA HIS A 492 2.62 -0.52 24.24
C HIS A 492 1.26 -0.04 24.72
N ALA A 493 0.60 0.88 24.00
CA ALA A 493 -0.71 1.38 24.36
C ALA A 493 -1.74 0.24 24.48
N CYS A 494 -1.82 -0.62 23.46
CA CYS A 494 -2.74 -1.75 23.43
C CYS A 494 -2.39 -2.85 24.46
N LEU A 495 -1.11 -3.08 24.76
CA LEU A 495 -0.69 -3.94 25.88
C LEU A 495 -1.22 -3.36 27.21
N GLY A 496 -1.09 -2.05 27.40
CA GLY A 496 -1.65 -1.33 28.54
C GLY A 496 -3.15 -1.54 28.69
N LEU A 497 -3.91 -1.43 27.60
CA LEU A 497 -5.35 -1.71 27.59
C LEU A 497 -5.68 -3.16 27.95
N ALA A 498 -4.91 -4.14 27.45
CA ALA A 498 -5.07 -5.54 27.82
C ALA A 498 -4.84 -5.77 29.33
N LEU A 499 -3.81 -5.13 29.89
CA LEU A 499 -3.51 -5.19 31.32
C LEU A 499 -4.60 -4.53 32.18
N LEU A 500 -5.18 -3.41 31.74
CA LEU A 500 -6.35 -2.80 32.39
C LEU A 500 -7.54 -3.76 32.41
N GLY A 501 -7.80 -4.47 31.31
CA GLY A 501 -8.84 -5.50 31.24
C GLY A 501 -8.63 -6.64 32.25
N GLN A 502 -7.37 -6.95 32.57
CA GLN A 502 -6.96 -7.91 33.60
C GLN A 502 -6.89 -7.31 35.02
N ARG A 503 -7.19 -6.02 35.18
CA ARG A 503 -7.04 -5.26 36.45
C ARG A 503 -5.60 -5.18 36.97
N GLN A 504 -4.61 -5.32 36.11
CA GLN A 504 -3.19 -5.16 36.44
C GLN A 504 -2.79 -3.69 36.30
N ASN A 505 -3.38 -2.82 37.14
CA ASN A 505 -3.33 -1.36 36.98
C ASN A 505 -1.91 -0.78 37.04
N ASP A 506 -1.05 -1.29 37.92
CA ASP A 506 0.32 -0.79 38.09
C ASP A 506 1.17 -1.03 36.83
N GLN A 507 1.12 -2.24 36.28
CA GLN A 507 1.81 -2.58 35.04
C GLN A 507 1.21 -1.83 33.85
N ALA A 508 -0.12 -1.72 33.78
CA ALA A 508 -0.78 -0.93 32.75
C ALA A 508 -0.31 0.53 32.77
N GLN A 509 -0.20 1.14 33.95
CA GLN A 509 0.25 2.52 34.08
C GLN A 509 1.67 2.72 33.54
N GLU A 510 2.60 1.80 33.81
CA GLU A 510 3.97 1.87 33.31
C GLU A 510 4.02 1.82 31.77
N VAL A 511 3.34 0.83 31.17
CA VAL A 511 3.35 0.63 29.72
C VAL A 511 2.59 1.75 28.99
N LEU A 512 1.47 2.22 29.52
CA LEU A 512 0.71 3.35 28.94
C LEU A 512 1.51 4.66 29.02
N LYS A 513 2.24 4.90 30.12
CA LYS A 513 3.16 6.06 30.22
C LYS A 513 4.27 5.97 29.18
N ARG A 514 4.83 4.77 28.95
CA ARG A 514 5.84 4.55 27.91
C ARG A 514 5.26 4.85 26.51
N ALA A 515 4.08 4.33 26.21
CA ALA A 515 3.38 4.61 24.94
C ALA A 515 3.19 6.12 24.72
N TRP A 516 2.70 6.84 25.73
CA TRP A 516 2.52 8.29 25.69
C TRP A 516 3.84 9.07 25.58
N GLN A 517 4.93 8.58 26.18
CA GLN A 517 6.26 9.20 26.03
C GLN A 517 6.82 9.02 24.62
N MET A 518 6.53 7.89 23.98
CA MET A 518 6.94 7.59 22.61
C MET A 518 6.11 8.39 21.60
N ASP A 519 4.80 8.49 21.82
CA ASP A 519 3.88 9.27 21.00
C ASP A 519 2.88 10.01 21.89
N ARG A 520 3.06 11.34 21.96
CA ARG A 520 2.20 12.24 22.75
C ARG A 520 0.79 12.35 22.20
N SER A 521 0.56 11.95 20.95
CA SER A 521 -0.74 11.97 20.29
C SER A 521 -1.49 10.64 20.37
N ASN A 522 -0.93 9.62 21.02
CA ASN A 522 -1.56 8.30 21.11
C ASN A 522 -2.82 8.33 21.99
N VAL A 523 -3.99 8.25 21.35
CA VAL A 523 -5.31 8.38 21.97
C VAL A 523 -5.58 7.24 22.95
N GLN A 524 -5.18 6.01 22.61
CA GLN A 524 -5.36 4.81 23.43
C GLN A 524 -4.60 4.95 24.75
N ALA A 525 -3.37 5.44 24.69
CA ALA A 525 -2.54 5.71 25.87
C ALA A 525 -3.17 6.79 26.76
N LEU A 526 -3.60 7.91 26.18
CA LEU A 526 -4.26 9.00 26.90
C LEU A 526 -5.57 8.54 27.57
N CYS A 527 -6.40 7.78 26.86
CA CYS A 527 -7.63 7.21 27.40
C CYS A 527 -7.34 6.20 28.53
N GLY A 528 -6.35 5.32 28.36
CA GLY A 528 -5.94 4.36 29.39
C GLY A 528 -5.42 5.04 30.66
N LEU A 529 -4.60 6.08 30.52
CA LEU A 529 -4.11 6.87 31.65
C LEU A 529 -5.25 7.69 32.30
N GLY A 530 -6.17 8.22 31.51
CA GLY A 530 -7.37 8.93 32.00
C GLY A 530 -8.28 8.00 32.81
N TYR A 531 -8.44 6.76 32.36
CA TYR A 531 -9.15 5.71 33.09
C TYR A 531 -8.48 5.36 34.42
N LEU A 532 -7.15 5.20 34.43
CA LEU A 532 -6.39 4.98 35.68
C LEU A 532 -6.53 6.16 36.64
N ALA A 533 -6.44 7.39 36.15
CA ALA A 533 -6.65 8.58 36.97
C ALA A 533 -8.07 8.63 37.58
N ASN A 534 -9.09 8.14 36.86
CA ASN A 534 -10.43 7.97 37.41
C ASN A 534 -10.47 6.94 38.55
N LEU A 535 -9.79 5.79 38.41
CA LEU A 535 -9.68 4.79 39.48
C LEU A 535 -8.97 5.35 40.72
N ASP A 536 -7.94 6.16 40.50
CA ASP A 536 -7.18 6.87 41.55
C ASP A 536 -7.95 8.07 42.14
N LYS A 537 -9.14 8.38 41.62
CA LYS A 537 -9.95 9.56 41.98
C LYS A 537 -9.22 10.90 41.77
N ASN A 538 -8.26 10.92 40.84
CA ASN A 538 -7.54 12.11 40.43
C ASN A 538 -8.27 12.79 39.26
N GLU A 539 -9.35 13.49 39.60
CA GLU A 539 -10.24 14.16 38.64
C GLU A 539 -9.51 15.18 37.75
N VAL A 540 -8.53 15.91 38.30
CA VAL A 540 -7.76 16.90 37.53
C VAL A 540 -7.01 16.21 36.40
N THR A 541 -6.26 15.15 36.73
CA THR A 541 -5.46 14.41 35.73
C THR A 541 -6.37 13.67 34.74
N MET A 542 -7.46 13.08 35.23
CA MET A 542 -8.48 12.43 34.39
C MET A 542 -9.04 13.40 33.34
N LYS A 543 -9.50 14.58 33.79
CA LYS A 543 -10.08 15.61 32.93
C LYS A 543 -9.08 16.08 31.87
N ASP A 544 -7.85 16.36 32.28
CA ASP A 544 -6.81 16.87 31.38
C ASP A 544 -6.42 15.82 30.32
N LEU A 545 -6.30 14.55 30.70
CA LEU A 545 -5.98 13.46 29.77
C LEU A 545 -7.10 13.20 28.76
N PHE A 546 -8.36 13.28 29.15
CA PHE A 546 -9.47 13.11 28.21
C PHE A 546 -9.62 14.30 27.24
N HIS A 547 -9.35 15.53 27.69
CA HIS A 547 -9.29 16.68 26.78
C HIS A 547 -8.10 16.59 25.82
N GLN A 548 -6.95 16.07 26.26
CA GLN A 548 -5.83 15.76 25.38
C GLN A 548 -6.18 14.66 24.36
N ALA A 549 -6.91 13.62 24.77
CA ALA A 549 -7.38 12.58 23.86
C ALA A 549 -8.31 13.16 22.77
N LEU A 550 -9.25 14.03 23.14
CA LEU A 550 -10.11 14.75 22.18
C LEU A 550 -9.33 15.73 21.30
N ALA A 551 -8.24 16.30 21.79
CA ALA A 551 -7.38 17.14 20.96
C ALA A 551 -6.61 16.35 19.90
N CYS A 552 -6.32 15.07 20.16
CA CYS A 552 -5.65 14.18 19.21
C CYS A 552 -6.65 13.54 18.24
N ASP A 553 -7.83 13.16 18.74
CA ASP A 553 -8.94 12.63 17.94
C ASP A 553 -10.26 13.21 18.45
N GLY A 554 -10.78 14.22 17.76
CA GLY A 554 -12.03 14.90 18.12
C GLY A 554 -13.24 13.94 18.12
N ASP A 555 -13.17 12.85 17.38
CA ASP A 555 -14.22 11.82 17.35
C ASP A 555 -14.05 10.74 18.43
N CYS A 556 -13.13 10.92 19.39
CA CYS A 556 -12.91 9.96 20.46
C CYS A 556 -14.13 9.84 21.39
N ALA A 557 -15.05 8.93 21.04
CA ALA A 557 -16.30 8.70 21.75
C ALA A 557 -16.08 8.34 23.23
N TYR A 558 -15.03 7.59 23.54
CA TYR A 558 -14.71 7.20 24.92
C TYR A 558 -14.36 8.42 25.78
N ALA A 559 -13.47 9.30 25.30
CA ALA A 559 -13.08 10.51 26.01
C ALA A 559 -14.26 11.49 26.16
N ALA A 560 -15.05 11.67 25.09
CA ALA A 560 -16.25 12.50 25.11
C ALA A 560 -17.28 11.99 26.13
N GLU A 561 -17.56 10.68 26.16
CA GLU A 561 -18.51 10.09 27.10
C GLU A 561 -17.99 10.17 28.55
N ALA A 562 -16.69 9.95 28.77
CA ALA A 562 -16.08 10.07 30.09
C ALA A 562 -16.18 11.50 30.64
N LEU A 563 -15.91 12.51 29.82
CA LEU A 563 -16.07 13.92 30.19
C LEU A 563 -17.54 14.29 30.44
N LYS A 564 -18.46 13.84 29.58
CA LYS A 564 -19.90 14.08 29.76
C LYS A 564 -20.40 13.53 31.08
N LYS A 565 -19.97 12.32 31.45
CA LYS A 565 -20.26 11.69 32.76
C LYS A 565 -19.67 12.47 33.92
N LEU A 566 -18.40 12.86 33.82
CA LEU A 566 -17.72 13.64 34.86
C LEU A 566 -18.46 14.97 35.12
N TYR A 567 -18.82 15.68 34.05
CA TYR A 567 -19.52 16.94 34.15
C TYR A 567 -20.95 16.77 34.66
N ALA A 568 -21.69 15.75 34.22
CA ALA A 568 -23.02 15.44 34.76
C ALA A 568 -22.99 15.18 36.27
N PHE A 569 -22.02 14.40 36.75
CA PHE A 569 -21.81 14.13 38.19
C PHE A 569 -21.53 15.41 39.00
N ARG A 570 -20.89 16.42 38.39
CA ARG A 570 -20.67 17.75 38.98
C ARG A 570 -21.87 18.70 38.83
N ASN A 571 -23.01 18.19 38.37
CA ASN A 571 -24.21 18.94 38.04
C ASN A 571 -23.95 20.03 36.97
N TYR A 572 -23.05 19.73 36.03
CA TYR A 572 -22.78 20.55 34.86
C TYR A 572 -23.46 19.95 33.62
N GLN A 573 -23.92 20.81 32.73
CA GLN A 573 -24.41 20.47 31.41
C GLN A 573 -23.28 20.64 30.40
N MET A 574 -22.95 19.57 29.68
CA MET A 574 -22.01 19.58 28.57
C MET A 574 -22.78 19.46 27.25
N GLU A 575 -22.64 20.47 26.40
CA GLU A 575 -23.09 20.46 25.01
C GLU A 575 -21.89 20.14 24.12
N TYR A 576 -21.99 19.08 23.32
CA TYR A 576 -20.94 18.64 22.40
C TYR A 576 -21.44 18.68 20.95
N LEU A 577 -20.80 19.47 20.12
CA LEU A 577 -21.22 19.80 18.76
C LEU A 577 -20.22 19.27 17.74
N THR A 578 -20.57 18.18 17.08
CA THR A 578 -19.82 17.56 15.95
C THR A 578 -20.42 17.92 14.58
N PHE A 579 -21.41 18.84 14.56
CA PHE A 579 -22.18 19.32 13.39
C PHE A 579 -22.74 18.25 12.42
N ALA A 580 -22.74 16.99 12.81
CA ALA A 580 -23.47 15.91 12.15
C ALA A 580 -24.99 16.12 12.28
N ASP A 581 -25.41 16.68 13.42
CA ASP A 581 -26.81 17.01 13.74
C ASP A 581 -27.02 18.54 13.84
N ASP A 582 -28.28 18.96 13.96
CA ASP A 582 -28.62 20.34 14.27
C ASP A 582 -28.08 20.75 15.66
N PRO A 583 -27.47 21.94 15.79
CA PRO A 583 -26.99 22.41 17.08
C PRO A 583 -28.18 22.62 18.04
N PRO A 584 -27.98 22.46 19.36
CA PRO A 584 -29.06 22.60 20.32
C PRO A 584 -29.63 24.04 20.32
N PRO A 585 -30.90 24.20 20.73
CA PRO A 585 -31.53 25.51 20.80
C PRO A 585 -30.72 26.51 21.62
N GLY A 586 -30.49 27.70 21.06
CA GLY A 586 -29.72 28.77 21.73
C GLY A 586 -28.40 29.11 21.04
N TRP A 587 -27.87 28.21 20.21
CA TRP A 587 -26.75 28.50 19.32
C TRP A 587 -27.23 29.31 18.12
N SER A 588 -26.51 30.39 17.79
CA SER A 588 -26.87 31.25 16.68
C SER A 588 -25.65 31.93 16.06
N VAL A 589 -25.82 32.32 14.80
CA VAL A 589 -24.84 33.16 14.09
C VAL A 589 -25.08 34.62 14.52
N GLY A 590 -24.03 35.28 15.03
CA GLY A 590 -24.08 36.68 15.43
C GLY A 590 -24.42 37.63 14.27
N ARG A 591 -24.91 38.85 14.57
CA ARG A 591 -25.34 39.87 13.58
C ARG A 591 -24.20 40.53 12.78
N GLY A 592 -23.03 39.90 12.69
CA GLY A 592 -21.82 40.45 12.06
C GLY A 592 -21.84 40.45 10.52
N ALA A 593 -21.96 41.64 9.95
CA ALA A 593 -21.61 42.11 8.60
C ALA A 593 -21.48 41.10 7.42
N GLY A 594 -22.50 41.11 6.55
CA GLY A 594 -22.32 40.82 5.11
C GLY A 594 -22.82 39.46 4.60
N ARG A 595 -22.56 39.18 3.32
CA ARG A 595 -23.04 38.02 2.55
C ARG A 595 -22.41 36.67 2.97
N LEU A 596 -21.44 36.68 3.87
CA LEU A 596 -20.66 35.50 4.25
C LEU A 596 -21.23 34.91 5.54
N ARG A 597 -21.95 33.80 5.43
CA ARG A 597 -22.57 33.09 6.57
C ARG A 597 -21.84 31.77 6.78
N PRO A 598 -21.66 31.32 8.04
CA PRO A 598 -21.18 29.96 8.27
C PRO A 598 -22.22 28.98 7.74
N GLU A 599 -21.73 27.98 7.01
CA GLU A 599 -22.53 26.89 6.48
C GLU A 599 -22.08 25.59 7.13
N ARG A 600 -23.03 24.68 7.35
CA ARG A 600 -22.71 23.32 7.78
C ARG A 600 -22.50 22.48 6.54
N GLN A 601 -21.28 22.01 6.35
CA GLN A 601 -20.93 21.18 5.20
C GLN A 601 -19.95 20.10 5.66
N ASN A 602 -20.18 18.86 5.24
CA ASN A 602 -19.32 17.71 5.56
C ASN A 602 -19.09 17.50 7.07
N GLY A 603 -20.11 17.72 7.90
CA GLY A 603 -20.01 17.52 9.34
C GLY A 603 -19.20 18.59 10.08
N VAL A 604 -18.83 19.70 9.43
CA VAL A 604 -18.14 20.82 10.10
C VAL A 604 -18.88 22.14 9.89
N LEU A 605 -18.58 23.13 10.76
CA LEU A 605 -19.02 24.50 10.59
C LEU A 605 -17.98 25.29 9.78
N GLN A 606 -18.31 25.68 8.56
CA GLN A 606 -17.37 26.29 7.62
C GLN A 606 -17.71 27.75 7.29
N TRP A 607 -16.68 28.59 7.30
CA TRP A 607 -16.71 29.94 6.72
C TRP A 607 -15.88 29.94 5.44
N ARG A 608 -16.54 30.03 4.29
CA ARG A 608 -15.89 30.07 2.98
C ARG A 608 -16.43 31.20 2.12
N GLY A 609 -15.54 31.94 1.48
CA GLY A 609 -15.92 32.99 0.53
C GLY A 609 -14.90 34.13 0.45
N GLN A 610 -15.29 35.20 -0.22
CA GLN A 610 -14.47 36.40 -0.38
C GLN A 610 -15.17 37.60 0.26
N THR A 611 -14.45 38.36 1.09
CA THR A 611 -14.97 39.61 1.66
C THR A 611 -14.92 40.74 0.64
N GLY A 612 -15.88 41.67 0.74
CA GLY A 612 -15.91 42.86 -0.11
C GLY A 612 -14.91 43.95 0.32
N THR A 613 -15.06 45.14 -0.26
CA THR A 613 -14.20 46.30 -0.01
C THR A 613 -14.38 46.93 1.37
N ALA A 614 -15.49 46.65 2.06
CA ALA A 614 -15.70 47.03 3.45
C ALA A 614 -15.17 45.92 4.38
N VAL A 615 -14.53 46.29 5.49
CA VAL A 615 -14.17 45.36 6.56
C VAL A 615 -15.45 44.66 7.02
N ALA A 616 -15.56 43.36 6.76
CA ALA A 616 -16.64 42.58 7.34
C ALA A 616 -16.42 42.59 8.86
N GLY A 617 -17.37 43.14 9.59
CA GLY A 617 -17.44 42.96 11.04
C GLY A 617 -17.38 41.48 11.41
N ARG A 618 -16.85 41.20 12.60
CA ARG A 618 -16.67 39.85 13.15
C ARG A 618 -17.92 38.98 13.00
N ILE A 619 -17.74 37.76 12.52
CA ILE A 619 -18.78 36.73 12.38
C ILE A 619 -18.62 35.75 13.55
N ASP A 620 -19.66 35.59 14.36
CA ASP A 620 -19.65 34.73 15.53
C ASP A 620 -20.60 33.55 15.34
N PHE A 621 -20.25 32.37 15.85
CA PHE A 621 -21.18 31.28 16.14
C PHE A 621 -21.13 31.01 17.65
N ASN A 622 -22.18 31.39 18.36
CA ASN A 622 -22.17 31.42 19.82
C ASN A 622 -23.51 31.04 20.44
N THR A 623 -23.44 30.71 21.73
CA THR A 623 -24.58 30.57 22.63
C THR A 623 -24.51 31.64 23.72
N THR A 624 -25.58 31.80 24.49
CA THR A 624 -25.62 32.72 25.64
C THR A 624 -25.91 32.01 26.94
N ALA A 625 -25.20 32.39 28.00
CA ALA A 625 -25.36 31.87 29.35
C ALA A 625 -25.18 32.98 30.38
N LYS A 626 -25.48 32.73 31.67
CA LYS A 626 -25.02 33.64 32.72
C LYS A 626 -23.54 33.45 32.98
N ALA A 627 -22.83 34.51 33.36
CA ALA A 627 -21.40 34.43 33.66
C ALA A 627 -21.09 33.43 34.78
N GLU A 628 -21.94 33.36 35.80
CA GLU A 628 -21.81 32.44 36.94
C GLU A 628 -22.04 30.96 36.59
N GLU A 629 -22.70 30.70 35.46
CA GLU A 629 -22.99 29.36 34.96
C GLU A 629 -21.88 28.86 34.04
N PHE A 630 -21.01 29.73 33.49
CA PHE A 630 -19.95 29.33 32.57
C PHE A 630 -18.88 28.48 33.28
N VAL A 631 -18.51 27.36 32.66
CA VAL A 631 -17.41 26.49 33.12
C VAL A 631 -16.32 26.37 32.07
N ARG A 632 -16.66 25.96 30.85
CA ARG A 632 -15.67 25.69 29.78
C ARG A 632 -16.25 25.94 28.38
N LEU A 633 -15.40 26.40 27.48
CA LEU A 633 -15.62 26.46 26.03
C LEU A 633 -14.38 25.89 25.33
N GLU A 634 -14.56 24.95 24.41
CA GLU A 634 -13.50 24.48 23.52
C GLU A 634 -14.00 24.30 22.10
N ALA A 635 -13.08 24.30 21.14
CA ALA A 635 -13.36 23.93 19.77
C ALA A 635 -12.10 23.48 19.04
N ASP A 636 -12.28 22.60 18.07
CA ASP A 636 -11.27 22.28 17.06
C ASP A 636 -11.38 23.35 15.96
N LEU A 637 -10.29 24.09 15.74
CA LEU A 637 -10.25 25.24 14.84
C LEU A 637 -9.19 25.05 13.76
N CYS A 638 -9.54 25.36 12.52
CA CYS A 638 -8.59 25.37 11.42
C CYS A 638 -8.82 26.56 10.51
N ILE A 639 -7.71 27.14 10.08
CA ILE A 639 -7.69 28.23 9.12
C ILE A 639 -6.45 28.12 8.26
N LYS A 640 -6.55 28.55 7.00
CA LYS A 640 -5.40 28.59 6.10
C LYS A 640 -4.23 29.36 6.75
N PRO A 641 -2.99 28.80 6.78
CA PRO A 641 -1.87 29.34 7.57
C PRO A 641 -1.50 30.80 7.25
N ASP A 642 -1.57 31.18 5.98
CA ASP A 642 -1.24 32.53 5.51
C ASP A 642 -2.47 33.44 5.42
N SER A 643 -3.62 33.00 5.94
CA SER A 643 -4.81 33.85 5.95
C SER A 643 -4.62 34.99 6.95
N PRO A 644 -4.78 36.26 6.55
CA PRO A 644 -4.78 37.39 7.49
C PRO A 644 -6.06 37.43 8.35
N THR A 645 -6.94 36.45 8.19
CA THR A 645 -8.15 36.27 8.99
C THR A 645 -7.79 35.83 10.39
N LEU A 646 -8.40 36.49 11.38
CA LEU A 646 -8.33 36.08 12.78
C LEU A 646 -9.40 35.04 13.06
N MET A 647 -9.08 34.05 13.90
CA MET A 647 -9.99 33.00 14.31
C MET A 647 -9.66 32.56 15.73
N GLY A 648 -10.68 32.22 16.51
CA GLY A 648 -10.47 31.79 17.88
C GLY A 648 -11.76 31.58 18.66
N LEU A 649 -11.58 31.44 19.97
CA LEU A 649 -12.64 31.39 20.96
C LEU A 649 -12.89 32.77 21.55
N ARG A 650 -14.14 33.02 21.94
CA ARG A 650 -14.54 34.28 22.55
C ARG A 650 -15.51 34.08 23.71
N ILE A 651 -15.35 34.95 24.72
CA ILE A 651 -16.31 35.17 25.82
C ILE A 651 -16.58 36.66 25.96
N GLY A 652 -17.85 37.06 26.05
CA GLY A 652 -18.23 38.47 25.95
C GLY A 652 -19.56 38.87 26.53
N SER A 653 -19.82 40.16 26.71
CA SER A 653 -21.16 40.66 27.06
C SER A 653 -22.21 40.34 25.97
N ALA A 654 -23.34 39.74 26.34
CA ALA A 654 -24.44 39.42 25.42
C ALA A 654 -25.32 40.63 25.06
N SER A 655 -25.31 41.70 25.86
CA SER A 655 -26.26 42.82 25.74
C SER A 655 -25.87 43.87 24.70
N GLY A 656 -24.75 43.71 23.99
CA GLY A 656 -24.28 44.65 22.97
C GLY A 656 -23.72 45.98 23.50
N ASN A 657 -24.00 46.36 24.75
CA ASN A 657 -23.37 47.51 25.41
C ASN A 657 -21.98 47.11 25.95
N VAL A 658 -21.00 48.00 25.72
CA VAL A 658 -19.54 47.80 25.89
C VAL A 658 -19.17 47.47 27.35
N GLY A 659 -19.32 46.19 27.72
CA GLY A 659 -18.93 45.67 29.04
C GLY A 659 -17.55 45.04 29.04
N PHE A 660 -17.37 43.96 28.28
CA PHE A 660 -16.09 43.26 28.09
C PHE A 660 -16.15 42.24 26.94
N PHE A 661 -14.99 41.94 26.32
CA PHE A 661 -14.79 40.77 25.44
C PHE A 661 -13.38 40.20 25.60
N PHE A 662 -13.27 38.89 25.72
CA PHE A 662 -12.01 38.15 25.73
C PHE A 662 -11.93 37.28 24.48
N GLU A 663 -10.83 37.39 23.73
CA GLU A 663 -10.56 36.61 22.53
C GLU A 663 -9.26 35.81 22.72
N PHE A 664 -9.29 34.53 22.35
CA PHE A 664 -8.15 33.63 22.38
C PHE A 664 -8.05 32.89 21.05
N GLY A 665 -6.95 33.08 20.32
CA GLY A 665 -6.82 32.52 18.99
C GLY A 665 -5.63 33.08 18.20
N LYS A 666 -5.76 33.08 16.88
CA LYS A 666 -4.73 33.54 15.94
C LYS A 666 -4.70 35.07 15.87
N ASP A 667 -3.50 35.65 16.01
CA ASP A 667 -3.24 37.07 15.75
C ASP A 667 -2.93 37.37 14.27
N GLU A 668 -2.65 38.64 13.96
CA GLU A 668 -2.31 39.11 12.60
C GLU A 668 -0.96 38.56 12.10
N ASN A 669 -0.12 38.02 12.99
CA ASN A 669 1.22 37.49 12.69
C ASN A 669 1.26 35.95 12.70
N ASN A 670 0.10 35.28 12.62
CA ASN A 670 -0.04 33.83 12.67
C ASN A 670 0.44 33.19 13.98
N ARG A 671 0.39 33.93 15.09
CA ARG A 671 0.77 33.44 16.42
C ARG A 671 -0.45 33.23 17.28
N LEU A 672 -0.34 32.29 18.22
CA LEU A 672 -1.36 32.07 19.22
C LEU A 672 -1.24 33.13 20.30
N ALA A 673 -2.31 33.88 20.50
CA ALA A 673 -2.37 35.01 21.40
C ALA A 673 -3.76 35.16 22.00
N TYR A 674 -3.86 36.02 23.02
CA TYR A 674 -5.14 36.44 23.58
C TYR A 674 -5.19 37.95 23.75
N ARG A 675 -6.40 38.52 23.76
CA ARG A 675 -6.60 39.95 24.00
C ARG A 675 -7.94 40.23 24.68
N LEU A 676 -8.02 41.42 25.24
CA LEU A 676 -9.17 41.89 26.01
C LEU A 676 -9.69 43.21 25.45
N GLN A 677 -11.00 43.33 25.36
CA GLN A 677 -11.71 44.60 25.22
C GLN A 677 -12.36 44.99 26.55
N ASP A 678 -12.14 46.22 26.99
CA ASP A 678 -12.91 46.83 28.08
C ASP A 678 -13.48 48.21 27.65
N PHE A 679 -14.03 48.97 28.60
CA PHE A 679 -14.59 50.30 28.33
C PHE A 679 -13.57 51.31 27.78
N ARG A 680 -12.27 51.04 27.88
CA ARG A 680 -11.18 51.87 27.33
C ARG A 680 -10.84 51.51 25.88
N GLY A 681 -11.43 50.46 25.33
CA GLY A 681 -11.18 49.99 23.97
C GLY A 681 -10.56 48.59 23.91
N MET A 682 -10.22 48.18 22.69
CA MET A 682 -9.53 46.90 22.43
C MET A 682 -8.06 47.03 22.82
N ARG A 683 -7.55 46.12 23.65
CA ARG A 683 -6.12 46.01 23.93
C ARG A 683 -5.42 45.20 22.84
N ASP A 684 -4.11 45.42 22.71
CA ASP A 684 -3.26 44.65 21.81
C ASP A 684 -3.17 43.18 22.21
N TRP A 685 -2.79 42.34 21.25
CA TRP A 685 -2.55 40.92 21.45
C TRP A 685 -1.41 40.68 22.44
N THR A 686 -1.69 39.84 23.44
CA THR A 686 -0.68 39.28 24.34
C THR A 686 -0.31 37.89 23.83
N GLN A 687 0.97 37.68 23.53
CA GLN A 687 1.51 36.41 23.06
C GLN A 687 1.44 35.36 24.18
N MET A 688 1.24 34.11 23.80
CA MET A 688 1.40 32.99 24.74
C MET A 688 2.86 32.83 25.15
N GLU A 689 3.10 32.35 26.37
CA GLU A 689 4.43 31.99 26.87
C GLU A 689 4.51 30.48 27.16
N PRO A 690 5.43 29.74 26.52
CA PRO A 690 6.34 30.19 25.45
C PRO A 690 5.58 30.57 24.16
N PRO A 691 6.18 31.40 23.28
CA PRO A 691 5.56 31.76 22.01
C PRO A 691 5.18 30.53 21.18
N MET A 692 3.95 30.51 20.68
CA MET A 692 3.40 29.42 19.86
C MET A 692 2.86 29.98 18.55
N GLU A 693 3.15 29.29 17.45
CA GLU A 693 2.57 29.61 16.13
C GLU A 693 1.26 28.85 15.93
N TRP A 694 0.37 29.42 15.13
CA TRP A 694 -0.77 28.68 14.60
C TRP A 694 -0.25 27.59 13.64
N PRO A 695 -0.78 26.35 13.68
CA PRO A 695 -0.24 25.27 12.87
C PRO A 695 -0.39 25.53 11.36
N LYS A 696 0.61 25.08 10.58
CA LYS A 696 0.62 25.19 9.12
C LYS A 696 -0.33 24.21 8.41
N SER A 697 -0.85 23.22 9.12
CA SER A 697 -1.79 22.24 8.61
C SER A 697 -2.47 21.53 9.77
N GLY A 698 -3.69 21.02 9.53
CA GLY A 698 -4.47 20.32 10.54
C GLY A 698 -5.25 21.27 11.45
N THR A 699 -5.82 20.68 12.49
CA THR A 699 -6.75 21.36 13.40
C THR A 699 -6.05 21.66 14.73
N LEU A 700 -6.35 22.81 15.32
CA LEU A 700 -5.86 23.23 16.62
C LEU A 700 -7.02 23.25 17.61
N ARG A 701 -6.93 22.49 18.70
CA ARG A 701 -7.95 22.55 19.76
C ARG A 701 -7.63 23.63 20.76
N LEU A 702 -8.48 24.64 20.84
CA LEU A 702 -8.36 25.70 21.85
C LEU A 702 -9.40 25.49 22.95
N GLY A 703 -9.07 25.89 24.17
CA GLY A 703 -9.99 25.85 25.30
C GLY A 703 -9.87 27.06 26.20
N ILE A 704 -11.02 27.53 26.70
CA ILE A 704 -11.16 28.51 27.76
C ILE A 704 -11.95 27.85 28.89
N GLU A 705 -11.36 27.76 30.08
CA GLU A 705 -12.03 27.30 31.29
C GLU A 705 -12.01 28.41 32.34
N SER A 706 -13.04 28.45 33.17
CA SER A 706 -13.15 29.44 34.22
C SER A 706 -13.76 28.82 35.48
N PRO A 707 -13.02 28.74 36.60
CA PRO A 707 -13.60 28.31 37.87
C PRO A 707 -14.58 29.35 38.44
N ASP A 708 -14.35 30.63 38.15
CA ASP A 708 -15.17 31.76 38.60
C ASP A 708 -15.03 32.93 37.62
N LEU A 709 -15.91 32.92 36.60
CA LEU A 709 -15.84 33.93 35.55
C LEU A 709 -16.12 35.32 36.12
N PRO A 710 -17.13 35.54 36.99
CA PRO A 710 -17.37 36.84 37.62
C PRO A 710 -16.17 37.50 38.29
N SER A 711 -15.27 36.75 38.95
CA SER A 711 -14.03 37.30 39.52
C SER A 711 -12.88 37.43 38.52
N GLY A 712 -13.08 36.97 37.29
CA GLY A 712 -12.14 37.09 36.19
C GLY A 712 -11.23 35.91 35.97
N GLN A 713 -11.40 34.81 36.69
CA GLN A 713 -10.43 33.71 36.64
C GLN A 713 -10.58 32.94 35.33
N ILE A 714 -9.56 32.97 34.48
CA ILE A 714 -9.55 32.28 33.19
C ILE A 714 -8.33 31.37 33.11
N GLN A 715 -8.53 30.19 32.53
CA GLN A 715 -7.48 29.24 32.17
C GLN A 715 -7.56 28.94 30.68
N LEU A 716 -6.40 28.97 30.01
CA LEU A 716 -6.30 28.72 28.57
C LEU A 716 -5.67 27.36 28.32
N TYR A 717 -6.24 26.64 27.36
CA TYR A 717 -5.82 25.31 26.96
C TYR A 717 -5.49 25.29 25.48
N VAL A 718 -4.42 24.59 25.14
CA VAL A 718 -4.01 24.30 23.77
C VAL A 718 -3.80 22.81 23.66
N ASN A 719 -4.56 22.15 22.78
CA ASN A 719 -4.58 20.70 22.63
C ASN A 719 -4.80 19.95 23.95
N GLY A 720 -5.72 20.45 24.79
CA GLY A 720 -6.02 19.87 26.10
C GLY A 720 -4.98 20.15 27.19
N GLU A 721 -3.84 20.76 26.87
CA GLU A 721 -2.83 21.15 27.86
C GLU A 721 -3.05 22.57 28.36
N LYS A 722 -3.03 22.75 29.68
CA LYS A 722 -3.13 24.08 30.32
C LYS A 722 -1.88 24.91 30.02
N LYS A 723 -2.05 26.12 29.48
CA LYS A 723 -0.95 27.03 29.11
C LYS A 723 -0.91 28.33 29.91
N LEU A 724 -2.05 28.81 30.41
CA LEU A 724 -2.08 30.09 31.14
C LEU A 724 -3.20 30.11 32.17
N SER A 725 -2.98 30.87 33.25
CA SER A 725 -4.02 31.31 34.19
C SER A 725 -3.99 32.84 34.34
N GLY A 726 -5.12 33.50 34.10
CA GLY A 726 -5.26 34.94 34.17
C GLY A 726 -6.42 35.38 35.07
N LYS A 727 -6.37 36.61 35.57
CA LYS A 727 -7.48 37.30 36.25
C LYS A 727 -7.92 38.49 35.40
N LEU A 728 -9.19 38.53 35.04
CA LEU A 728 -9.80 39.52 34.17
C LEU A 728 -10.86 40.32 34.94
N GLU A 729 -10.64 41.61 35.19
CA GLU A 729 -11.64 42.40 35.90
C GLU A 729 -12.88 42.63 35.03
N LEU A 730 -13.96 41.90 35.33
CA LEU A 730 -15.23 42.00 34.60
C LEU A 730 -16.12 43.08 35.23
N ALA A 731 -16.54 44.05 34.42
CA ALA A 731 -17.57 45.00 34.83
C ALA A 731 -18.95 44.30 34.82
N ARG A 732 -19.38 43.78 35.99
CA ARG A 732 -20.72 43.21 36.25
C ARG A 732 -21.22 42.28 35.13
N PRO A 733 -20.57 41.14 34.89
CA PRO A 733 -20.94 40.25 33.80
C PRO A 733 -22.30 39.60 34.11
N GLY A 734 -23.36 40.11 33.48
CA GLY A 734 -24.70 39.51 33.57
C GLY A 734 -24.79 38.28 32.67
N ARG A 735 -25.36 38.47 31.46
CA ARG A 735 -25.36 37.43 30.41
C ARG A 735 -24.13 37.57 29.52
N ILE A 736 -23.52 36.43 29.20
CA ILE A 736 -22.39 36.33 28.29
C ILE A 736 -22.80 35.68 26.97
N ALA A 737 -22.06 35.98 25.91
CA ALA A 737 -22.01 35.22 24.67
C ALA A 737 -20.66 34.49 24.60
N ALA A 738 -20.70 33.18 24.34
CA ALA A 738 -19.53 32.31 24.28
C ALA A 738 -19.57 31.45 23.02
N GLY A 739 -18.45 31.38 22.29
CA GLY A 739 -18.38 30.59 21.06
C GLY A 739 -17.15 30.87 20.21
N VAL A 740 -17.24 30.53 18.93
CA VAL A 740 -16.16 30.69 17.95
C VAL A 740 -16.37 31.97 17.16
N PHE A 741 -15.28 32.66 16.84
CA PHE A 741 -15.31 33.85 15.98
C PHE A 741 -14.38 33.71 14.78
N VAL A 742 -14.76 34.40 13.70
CA VAL A 742 -13.92 34.67 12.53
C VAL A 742 -13.95 36.17 12.25
N HIS A 743 -12.78 36.78 12.14
CA HIS A 743 -12.63 38.18 11.76
C HIS A 743 -11.75 38.31 10.51
N PRO A 744 -12.38 38.37 9.33
CA PRO A 744 -11.65 38.54 8.08
C PRO A 744 -11.34 40.02 7.82
N PRO A 745 -10.19 40.36 7.20
CA PRO A 745 -9.95 41.71 6.70
C PRO A 745 -10.75 41.97 5.41
N ALA A 746 -10.72 43.22 4.94
CA ALA A 746 -11.31 43.58 3.65
C ALA A 746 -10.57 42.87 2.49
N ASN A 747 -11.31 42.50 1.45
CA ASN A 747 -10.80 41.81 0.24
C ASN A 747 -10.03 40.50 0.50
N ALA A 748 -10.34 39.78 1.57
CA ALA A 748 -9.69 38.52 1.94
C ALA A 748 -10.49 37.30 1.48
N THR A 749 -9.79 36.25 1.06
CA THR A 749 -10.35 34.92 0.87
C THR A 749 -10.34 34.18 2.22
N ILE A 750 -11.50 33.70 2.63
CA ILE A 750 -11.70 32.94 3.87
C ILE A 750 -11.85 31.47 3.52
N ASP A 751 -11.07 30.64 4.20
CA ASP A 751 -11.25 29.20 4.29
C ASP A 751 -10.91 28.80 5.72
N ALA A 752 -11.94 28.77 6.56
CA ALA A 752 -11.84 28.48 7.98
C ALA A 752 -12.96 27.51 8.37
N HIS A 753 -12.68 26.59 9.28
CA HIS A 753 -13.68 25.68 9.81
C HIS A 753 -13.50 25.45 11.31
N ALA A 754 -14.61 25.18 11.98
CA ALA A 754 -14.67 24.78 13.37
C ALA A 754 -15.47 23.48 13.49
N ASP A 755 -15.03 22.64 14.42
CA ASP A 755 -15.68 21.37 14.74
C ASP A 755 -15.53 21.03 16.23
N ASN A 756 -16.20 19.98 16.68
CA ASN A 756 -16.10 19.42 18.03
C ASN A 756 -16.20 20.47 19.15
N ILE A 757 -17.13 21.41 19.00
CA ILE A 757 -17.30 22.51 19.96
C ILE A 757 -17.87 21.94 21.25
N VAL A 758 -17.17 22.15 22.36
CA VAL A 758 -17.60 21.76 23.71
C VAL A 758 -17.99 23.02 24.49
N PHE A 759 -19.21 23.08 24.99
CA PHE A 759 -19.64 24.12 25.92
C PHE A 759 -20.15 23.48 27.21
N VAL A 760 -19.59 23.91 28.35
CA VAL A 760 -19.95 23.40 29.68
C VAL A 760 -20.49 24.52 30.54
N SER A 761 -21.69 24.32 31.10
CA SER A 761 -22.35 25.24 32.01
C SER A 761 -22.86 24.54 33.28
N ARG A 762 -23.09 25.29 34.36
CA ARG A 762 -23.69 24.78 35.60
C ARG A 762 -25.21 24.68 35.44
N ARG A 763 -25.83 23.57 35.86
CA ARG A 763 -27.30 23.45 35.86
C ARG A 763 -27.90 24.29 37.00
N THR A 764 -29.02 24.95 36.72
CA THR A 764 -29.88 25.55 37.76
C THR A 764 -30.55 24.45 38.59
N ALA A 765 -30.69 24.66 39.90
CA ALA A 765 -30.96 23.69 40.98
C ALA A 765 -32.21 22.76 40.89
N GLN A 766 -32.85 22.60 39.73
CA GLN A 766 -33.99 21.69 39.51
C GLN A 766 -33.59 20.52 38.60
N ALA A 767 -32.88 19.55 39.16
CA ALA A 767 -32.84 18.13 38.75
C ALA A 767 -31.63 17.49 39.45
N VAL A 768 -31.80 17.15 40.72
CA VAL A 768 -30.85 16.28 41.43
C VAL A 768 -31.55 14.95 41.60
N GLU A 769 -31.35 14.03 40.65
CA GLU A 769 -31.42 12.61 40.98
C GLU A 769 -30.02 12.21 41.48
N ASP A 770 -29.95 11.40 42.53
CA ASP A 770 -28.72 10.93 43.16
C ASP A 770 -27.87 10.08 42.18
N GLU A 771 -27.15 10.74 41.27
CA GLU A 771 -26.16 10.08 40.42
C GLU A 771 -24.91 9.76 41.25
N LYS A 772 -24.63 8.45 41.43
CA LYS A 772 -23.43 7.96 42.09
C LYS A 772 -22.15 8.35 41.31
N PRO A 773 -20.98 8.47 41.97
CA PRO A 773 -19.70 8.69 41.31
C PRO A 773 -19.52 7.70 40.16
N THR A 774 -19.20 8.19 38.97
CA THR A 774 -19.35 7.39 37.76
C THR A 774 -18.26 6.33 37.66
N GLU A 775 -18.65 5.07 37.69
CA GLU A 775 -17.77 3.95 37.34
C GLU A 775 -17.61 3.95 35.81
N LEU A 776 -16.47 4.48 35.32
CA LEU A 776 -16.14 4.37 33.91
C LEU A 776 -15.96 2.89 33.56
N LYS A 777 -16.47 2.48 32.39
CA LYS A 777 -16.10 1.19 31.82
C LYS A 777 -14.64 1.25 31.37
N ALA A 778 -13.95 0.11 31.40
CA ALA A 778 -12.61 0.01 30.84
C ALA A 778 -12.61 0.52 29.37
N VAL A 779 -11.52 1.19 28.98
CA VAL A 779 -11.35 1.71 27.62
C VAL A 779 -11.54 0.55 26.63
N GLU A 780 -12.51 0.70 25.74
CA GLU A 780 -12.67 -0.25 24.65
C GLU A 780 -11.66 0.12 23.55
N PRO A 781 -10.87 -0.85 23.08
CA PRO A 781 -9.91 -0.60 22.02
C PRO A 781 -10.65 -0.29 20.72
N THR A 782 -10.41 0.89 20.19
CA THR A 782 -10.81 1.26 18.83
C THR A 782 -9.93 0.50 17.85
N ALA A 783 -10.52 -0.05 16.78
CA ALA A 783 -9.72 -0.61 15.70
C ALA A 783 -8.71 0.46 15.24
N PRO A 784 -7.45 0.09 14.95
CA PRO A 784 -6.50 1.07 14.41
C PRO A 784 -7.14 1.72 13.19
N LYS A 785 -7.21 3.06 13.17
CA LYS A 785 -7.53 3.78 11.93
C LYS A 785 -6.44 3.35 10.95
N ASP A 786 -6.85 2.75 9.85
CA ASP A 786 -5.94 2.40 8.77
C ASP A 786 -5.42 3.72 8.21
N ASP A 787 -4.23 4.16 8.65
CA ASP A 787 -3.59 5.39 8.15
C ASP A 787 -3.40 5.34 6.62
N ARG A 788 -3.55 4.16 5.99
CA ARG A 788 -3.55 3.97 4.53
C ARG A 788 -4.87 4.38 3.85
N LYS A 789 -5.96 4.60 4.59
CA LYS A 789 -7.27 5.02 4.04
C LYS A 789 -7.56 6.52 4.14
N ALA A 790 -6.65 7.30 4.72
CA ALA A 790 -6.86 8.75 4.95
C ALA A 790 -6.97 9.60 3.67
N GLU A 791 -6.76 9.04 2.47
CA GLU A 791 -6.85 9.77 1.20
C GLU A 791 -8.02 9.40 0.28
N ALA A 792 -8.95 8.51 0.69
CA ALA A 792 -10.03 8.08 -0.19
C ALA A 792 -11.41 7.98 0.49
N GLU A 793 -11.95 9.12 0.96
CA GLU A 793 -13.40 9.23 1.14
C GLU A 793 -14.08 9.69 -0.16
N PRO A 794 -15.10 8.96 -0.67
CA PRO A 794 -15.89 9.42 -1.79
C PRO A 794 -16.84 10.54 -1.35
N ARG A 795 -16.71 11.69 -2.01
CA ARG A 795 -17.65 12.82 -1.95
C ARG A 795 -19.06 12.30 -2.23
N LYS A 796 -19.96 12.36 -1.24
CA LYS A 796 -21.40 12.16 -1.47
C LYS A 796 -21.92 13.27 -2.39
N ALA A 797 -22.30 12.89 -3.60
CA ALA A 797 -23.09 13.74 -4.49
C ALA A 797 -24.51 13.82 -3.94
N THR A 798 -24.87 14.96 -3.32
CA THR A 798 -26.25 15.31 -3.03
C THR A 798 -26.88 15.90 -4.29
N ASP A 799 -27.50 15.05 -5.11
CA ASP A 799 -28.43 15.48 -6.16
C ASP A 799 -29.87 15.39 -5.58
N GLU A 800 -30.33 16.45 -4.92
CA GLU A 800 -31.77 16.70 -4.76
C GLU A 800 -32.24 17.61 -5.89
N LYS A 801 -32.57 17.01 -7.04
CA LYS A 801 -33.48 17.64 -7.99
C LYS A 801 -34.89 17.58 -7.42
N LYS A 802 -35.36 18.72 -6.92
CA LYS A 802 -36.79 18.98 -6.69
C LYS A 802 -37.57 18.74 -7.99
N PRO A 803 -38.71 18.02 -7.97
CA PRO A 803 -39.66 18.08 -9.06
C PRO A 803 -40.45 19.38 -8.99
N ASP A 804 -40.48 20.10 -10.10
CA ASP A 804 -41.35 21.25 -10.33
C ASP A 804 -42.81 20.84 -10.13
N ALA A 805 -43.46 21.42 -9.11
CA ALA A 805 -44.90 21.39 -8.97
C ALA A 805 -45.49 22.45 -9.91
N GLU A 806 -45.91 22.00 -11.10
CA GLU A 806 -46.74 22.78 -12.01
C GLU A 806 -48.04 23.18 -11.29
N ARG A 807 -48.14 24.49 -11.05
CA ARG A 807 -49.34 25.17 -10.61
C ARG A 807 -49.92 25.84 -11.84
N ASN A 808 -50.91 25.22 -12.51
CA ASN A 808 -51.96 25.90 -13.25
C ASN A 808 -52.98 24.91 -13.82
N GLY A 809 -54.27 25.19 -13.60
CA GLY A 809 -55.36 24.66 -14.42
C GLY A 809 -56.49 23.97 -13.68
N ALA A 810 -57.38 24.74 -13.06
CA ALA A 810 -58.80 24.37 -13.09
C ALA A 810 -59.35 24.55 -14.53
N PRO A 811 -60.52 24.01 -14.88
CA PRO A 811 -61.02 22.63 -14.79
C PRO A 811 -61.36 22.07 -16.20
N GLN A 812 -61.74 20.78 -16.29
CA GLN A 812 -62.88 20.24 -17.08
C GLN A 812 -62.62 18.87 -17.74
N THR A 813 -63.44 17.89 -17.32
CA THR A 813 -64.06 16.76 -18.10
C THR A 813 -63.13 15.90 -18.96
N LYS A 814 -63.05 14.58 -18.79
CA LYS A 814 -64.12 13.58 -18.71
C LYS A 814 -63.52 12.25 -18.24
#